data_AF-A0A1L8CJN0-F1
#
_entry.id   AF-A0A1L8CJN0-F1
#
_cell.length_a   1.000
_cell.length_b   1.000
_cell.length_c   1.000
_cell.angle_alpha   90.00
_cell.angle_beta   90.00
_cell.angle_gamma   90.00
#
_symmetry.space_group_name_H-M   'P 1'
#
loop_
_entity.id
_entity.type
_entity.pdbx_description
1 polymer ?
#
loop_
_entity_poly.entity_id
_entity_poly.type
_entity_poly.pdbx_seq_one_letter_code
_entity_poly.pdbx_strand_id
1 'polypeptide(L)'
;MAGLSSISGLIAGFDTKGAVDELLGIRQFEINQLVKKQETQTAKQEALATLNNSLLALRNTATGMADSSTFFGYSASLSSSSALVSASQLLDVSGTSSVSAGQHSIIVQQIAQAERLSSSSAIKDNAGTVIASDSTPLNLTGSFQIEGVTVSVSVSDSLQDIAGSINAKNSGATATGVSASVIKVAENDFRLTLVSDATGAAGFTLSGADLDAAGALANLQIGATGQANARTQLQAAQDAQISIDGLTISRSSNQISDALDGITLDLKQADPTVTLNMSVAVDKAELRANVQSFVDAYNETANLINAQYQFDQETGTSGILAGEGILTTMQASLSASLLKVVPGLASDRNSMVLVGVEPDETGQLVINDDRFTSFLNTDPAAIRDVFAAQGSSNNTDLHFLTYGLNSTSGTYSVDITQAATRAGIAGTTDLSLGLAADETVTITEAGSSRQAVVSLLTGQSQSSIISALNAEFQASYTEQHQHATALTVLGLPATGSNTFADLALGVTAGDSITIAGNLRSGGAVSETFTVLDPTKDTISSLLASIQSAYNQEVIASIDANGKITLTDVQSGDSQLTFSLTANNEGAGTLAFGASSALTEGRYSMGVEAVVSGNGIQIQSASYGASSGFSISQSVDGLGIADASFSGVDVQGTINGLATTSGGQLLIGSEGVVDGMGLLYEGTTTGTSEVVVGMGVAAGFDGLLDLYANPVAGIIQNSILSSQDSFDSLTTRIASLQDQLDRQRVILTNSFIQMENAMSTLQSAGSFLTQQIDAQNAAN
;
A
#
# COMPACT_ATOMS: atom_id res chain seq x y z
N MET A 1 61.25 5.73 -86.36
CA MET A 1 60.95 5.27 -84.99
C MET A 1 60.58 6.45 -84.09
N ALA A 2 59.38 7.03 -84.25
CA ALA A 2 58.88 8.10 -83.37
C ALA A 2 57.46 7.81 -82.85
N GLY A 3 56.95 6.58 -83.01
CA GLY A 3 55.55 6.23 -82.75
C GLY A 3 55.30 5.17 -81.68
N LEU A 4 56.33 4.69 -80.96
CA LEU A 4 56.19 3.63 -79.94
C LEU A 4 56.65 4.06 -78.53
N SER A 5 57.28 5.23 -78.40
CA SER A 5 57.68 5.81 -77.11
C SER A 5 56.51 6.47 -76.36
N SER A 6 55.40 6.77 -77.05
CA SER A 6 54.23 7.42 -76.43
C SER A 6 53.36 6.50 -75.59
N ILE A 7 53.49 5.17 -75.71
CA ILE A 7 52.70 4.21 -74.91
C ILE A 7 53.39 3.94 -73.57
N SER A 8 54.73 3.87 -73.53
CA SER A 8 55.50 3.66 -72.29
C SER A 8 55.34 4.79 -71.27
N GLY A 9 55.03 6.01 -71.72
CA GLY A 9 54.87 7.19 -70.87
C GLY A 9 53.50 7.35 -70.19
N LEU A 10 52.46 6.62 -70.64
CA LEU A 10 51.14 6.62 -70.00
C LEU A 10 51.02 5.61 -68.83
N ILE A 11 52.04 4.76 -68.64
CA ILE A 11 51.95 3.57 -67.76
C ILE A 11 52.54 3.81 -66.36
N ALA A 12 53.35 4.84 -66.15
CA ALA A 12 53.92 5.14 -64.85
C ALA A 12 52.95 5.99 -64.00
N GLY A 13 51.95 5.35 -63.38
CA GLY A 13 51.12 5.95 -62.33
C GLY A 13 49.62 6.04 -62.58
N PHE A 14 49.03 5.20 -63.44
CA PHE A 14 47.56 5.15 -63.55
C PHE A 14 46.94 4.60 -62.25
N ASP A 15 46.35 5.48 -61.45
CA ASP A 15 45.69 5.14 -60.18
C ASP A 15 44.33 4.45 -60.45
N THR A 16 44.40 3.15 -60.69
CA THR A 16 43.21 2.30 -60.88
C THR A 16 42.28 2.35 -59.67
N LYS A 17 42.80 2.60 -58.47
CA LYS A 17 42.00 2.75 -57.25
C LYS A 17 41.22 4.06 -57.27
N GLY A 18 41.89 5.18 -57.57
CA GLY A 18 41.26 6.49 -57.73
C GLY A 18 40.16 6.52 -58.80
N ALA A 19 40.38 5.88 -59.95
CA ALA A 19 39.38 5.82 -61.04
C ALA A 19 38.15 4.97 -60.67
N VAL A 20 38.32 3.87 -59.92
CA VAL A 20 37.20 3.06 -59.41
C VAL A 20 36.41 3.85 -58.36
N ASP A 21 37.09 4.57 -57.47
CA ASP A 21 36.44 5.37 -56.43
C ASP A 21 35.65 6.56 -57.01
N GLU A 22 36.16 7.23 -58.07
CA GLU A 22 35.42 8.26 -58.80
C GLU A 22 34.14 7.72 -59.47
N LEU A 23 34.22 6.54 -60.11
CA LEU A 23 33.07 5.91 -60.78
C LEU A 23 31.97 5.46 -59.81
N LEU A 24 32.33 5.14 -58.56
CA LEU A 24 31.38 4.76 -57.50
C LEU A 24 30.83 5.98 -56.72
N GLY A 25 31.35 7.18 -56.97
CA GLY A 25 31.02 8.40 -56.22
C GLY A 25 29.53 8.77 -56.21
N ILE A 26 28.80 8.54 -57.31
CA ILE A 26 27.35 8.82 -57.40
C ILE A 26 26.55 7.95 -56.42
N ARG A 27 26.91 6.66 -56.30
CA ARG A 27 26.25 5.73 -55.39
C ARG A 27 26.58 6.03 -53.94
N GLN A 28 27.84 6.41 -53.66
CA GLN A 28 28.24 6.88 -52.34
C GLN A 28 27.48 8.17 -51.95
N PHE A 29 27.26 9.09 -52.89
CA PHE A 29 26.44 10.27 -52.67
C PHE A 29 24.98 9.90 -52.33
N GLU A 30 24.37 8.97 -53.06
CA GLU A 30 23.01 8.49 -52.75
C GLU A 30 22.92 7.89 -51.34
N ILE A 31 23.89 7.03 -50.96
CA ILE A 31 23.98 6.47 -49.61
C ILE A 31 24.08 7.58 -48.56
N ASN A 32 24.99 8.55 -48.76
CA ASN A 32 25.16 9.66 -47.82
C ASN A 32 23.87 10.49 -47.66
N GLN A 33 23.08 10.66 -48.71
CA GLN A 33 21.79 11.35 -48.62
C GLN A 33 20.74 10.52 -47.86
N LEU A 34 20.74 9.19 -47.99
CA LEU A 34 19.88 8.32 -47.19
C LEU A 34 20.30 8.28 -45.73
N VAL A 35 21.60 8.27 -45.43
CA VAL A 35 22.12 8.38 -44.06
C VAL A 35 21.68 9.68 -43.42
N LYS A 36 21.75 10.82 -44.12
CA LYS A 36 21.21 12.09 -43.61
C LYS A 36 19.71 12.03 -43.32
N LYS A 37 18.93 11.33 -44.16
CA LYS A 37 17.50 11.11 -43.90
C LYS A 37 17.28 10.22 -42.67
N GLN A 38 18.15 9.23 -42.46
CA GLN A 38 18.13 8.36 -41.28
C GLN A 38 18.41 9.17 -40.01
N GLU A 39 19.46 9.99 -40.00
CA GLU A 39 19.78 10.92 -38.91
C GLU A 39 18.61 11.88 -38.61
N THR A 40 17.93 12.35 -39.65
CA THR A 40 16.71 13.18 -39.52
C THR A 40 15.58 12.42 -38.81
N GLN A 41 15.37 11.13 -39.12
CA GLN A 41 14.36 10.32 -38.42
C GLN A 41 14.74 10.11 -36.94
N THR A 42 16.00 9.83 -36.64
CA THR A 42 16.47 9.69 -35.26
C THR A 42 16.25 10.98 -34.47
N ALA A 43 16.65 12.13 -35.00
CA ALA A 43 16.42 13.43 -34.36
C ALA A 43 14.91 13.72 -34.16
N LYS A 44 14.06 13.33 -35.12
CA LYS A 44 12.60 13.44 -35.00
C LYS A 44 12.07 12.57 -33.84
N GLN A 45 12.51 11.31 -33.73
CA GLN A 45 12.11 10.41 -32.64
C GLN A 45 12.52 10.96 -31.27
N GLU A 46 13.74 11.47 -31.14
CA GLU A 46 14.24 12.08 -29.90
C GLU A 46 13.42 13.32 -29.50
N ALA A 47 13.08 14.19 -30.47
CA ALA A 47 12.25 15.35 -30.22
C ALA A 47 10.81 14.97 -29.81
N LEU A 48 10.21 13.97 -30.48
CA LEU A 48 8.89 13.45 -30.13
C LEU A 48 8.88 12.78 -28.74
N ALA A 49 9.92 12.01 -28.41
CA ALA A 49 10.04 11.39 -27.10
C ALA A 49 10.18 12.44 -25.98
N THR A 50 10.96 13.50 -26.22
CA THR A 50 11.10 14.63 -25.28
C THR A 50 9.75 15.32 -25.05
N LEU A 51 9.00 15.60 -26.12
CA LEU A 51 7.67 16.17 -26.03
C LEU A 51 6.69 15.23 -25.30
N ASN A 52 6.74 13.92 -25.60
CA ASN A 52 5.90 12.92 -24.95
C ASN A 52 6.13 12.89 -23.43
N ASN A 53 7.39 12.93 -23.00
CA ASN A 53 7.75 12.95 -21.59
C ASN A 53 7.27 14.23 -20.89
N SER A 54 7.35 15.39 -21.55
CA SER A 54 6.82 16.65 -21.00
C SER A 54 5.29 16.60 -20.85
N LEU A 55 4.57 16.05 -21.84
CA LEU A 55 3.12 15.86 -21.77
C LEU A 55 2.72 14.87 -20.68
N LEU A 56 3.48 13.79 -20.49
CA LEU A 56 3.27 12.85 -19.39
C LEU A 56 3.48 13.52 -18.03
N ALA A 57 4.51 14.36 -17.90
CA ALA A 57 4.75 15.13 -16.68
C ALA A 57 3.59 16.09 -16.39
N LEU A 58 3.12 16.85 -17.40
CA LEU A 58 1.94 17.70 -17.29
C LEU A 58 0.69 16.90 -16.92
N ARG A 59 0.48 15.74 -17.55
CA ARG A 59 -0.67 14.87 -17.25
C ARG A 59 -0.63 14.37 -15.82
N ASN A 60 0.52 13.92 -15.32
CA ASN A 60 0.65 13.44 -13.95
C ASN A 60 0.32 14.54 -12.94
N THR A 61 0.83 15.75 -13.17
CA THR A 61 0.48 16.94 -12.36
C THR A 61 -1.02 17.24 -12.43
N ALA A 62 -1.61 17.22 -13.64
CA ALA A 62 -3.03 17.46 -13.83
C ALA A 62 -3.91 16.39 -13.16
N THR A 63 -3.51 15.12 -13.23
CA THR A 63 -4.26 14.01 -12.62
C THR A 63 -4.27 14.12 -11.09
N GLY A 64 -3.13 14.45 -10.47
CA GLY A 64 -3.06 14.69 -9.02
C GLY A 64 -3.91 15.87 -8.56
N MET A 65 -4.13 16.86 -9.44
CA MET A 65 -4.98 18.02 -9.20
C MET A 65 -6.44 17.83 -9.65
N ALA A 66 -6.77 16.75 -10.34
CA ALA A 66 -8.12 16.50 -10.82
C ALA A 66 -9.05 16.02 -9.69
N ASP A 67 -8.48 15.41 -8.65
CA ASP A 67 -9.20 14.97 -7.45
C ASP A 67 -9.34 16.12 -6.45
N SER A 68 -10.59 16.50 -6.18
CA SER A 68 -10.92 17.59 -5.26
C SER A 68 -10.54 17.30 -3.80
N SER A 69 -10.41 16.03 -3.40
CA SER A 69 -10.10 15.62 -2.04
C SER A 69 -8.60 15.70 -1.71
N THR A 70 -7.74 15.59 -2.74
CA THR A 70 -6.27 15.61 -2.58
C THR A 70 -5.64 16.92 -3.06
N PHE A 71 -6.43 17.87 -3.55
CA PHE A 71 -5.90 19.10 -4.14
C PHE A 71 -5.08 19.97 -3.18
N PHE A 72 -5.49 20.03 -1.91
CA PHE A 72 -4.74 20.68 -0.83
C PHE A 72 -5.02 19.96 0.49
N GLY A 73 -4.05 19.97 1.40
CA GLY A 73 -4.22 19.56 2.78
C GLY A 73 -4.75 20.66 3.68
N TYR A 74 -4.95 20.29 4.94
CA TYR A 74 -5.20 21.23 6.02
C TYR A 74 -3.97 21.32 6.91
N SER A 75 -3.67 22.52 7.37
CA SER A 75 -2.64 22.80 8.35
C SER A 75 -3.28 23.31 9.64
N ALA A 76 -2.78 22.80 10.77
CA ALA A 76 -3.12 23.31 12.08
C ALA A 76 -1.99 24.24 12.54
N SER A 77 -2.33 25.47 12.89
CA SER A 77 -1.42 26.43 13.50
C SER A 77 -1.81 26.66 14.96
N LEU A 78 -0.81 26.76 15.83
CA LEU A 78 -0.99 27.04 17.24
C LEU A 78 -0.40 28.39 17.58
N SER A 79 -1.17 29.20 18.30
CA SER A 79 -0.70 30.44 18.90
C SER A 79 -0.92 30.41 20.41
N SER A 80 0.00 31.02 21.15
CA SER A 80 -0.07 31.09 22.61
C SER A 80 -0.63 32.44 23.05
N SER A 81 -1.47 32.43 24.09
CA SER A 81 -1.90 33.65 24.78
C SER A 81 -0.78 34.30 25.60
N SER A 82 0.36 33.63 25.77
CA SER A 82 1.53 34.11 26.51
C SER A 82 2.68 34.48 25.57
N ALA A 83 3.33 35.60 25.84
CA ALA A 83 4.55 36.01 25.14
C ALA A 83 5.81 35.25 25.62
N LEU A 84 5.73 34.54 26.76
CA LEU A 84 6.87 33.86 27.38
C LEU A 84 6.89 32.35 27.12
N VAL A 85 5.73 31.77 26.81
CA VAL A 85 5.56 30.33 26.60
C VAL A 85 5.07 30.12 25.17
N SER A 86 5.89 29.50 24.32
CA SER A 86 5.49 29.19 22.95
C SER A 86 4.55 27.98 22.94
N ALA A 87 3.62 27.94 21.97
CA ALA A 87 2.65 26.85 21.90
C ALA A 87 3.31 25.46 21.80
N SER A 88 4.39 25.35 21.01
CA SER A 88 5.18 24.13 20.81
C SER A 88 5.89 23.60 22.06
N GLN A 89 5.95 24.38 23.16
CA GLN A 89 6.43 23.89 24.45
C GLN A 89 5.37 23.08 25.18
N LEU A 90 4.09 23.39 24.97
CA LEU A 90 2.97 22.78 25.66
C LEU A 90 2.32 21.66 24.83
N LEU A 91 2.19 21.87 23.53
CA LEU A 91 1.41 21.01 22.63
C LEU A 91 1.97 21.09 21.20
N ASP A 92 2.10 19.94 20.56
CA ASP A 92 2.14 19.84 19.10
C ASP A 92 0.82 19.31 18.56
N VAL A 93 0.53 19.65 17.31
CA VAL A 93 -0.66 19.18 16.60
C VAL A 93 -0.25 18.56 15.27
N SER A 94 -0.88 17.43 14.95
CA SER A 94 -0.84 16.81 13.64
C SER A 94 -2.26 16.43 13.23
N GLY A 95 -2.49 16.22 11.93
CA GLY A 95 -3.81 15.87 11.44
C GLY A 95 -3.76 15.18 10.08
N THR A 96 -4.93 14.74 9.66
CA THR A 96 -5.17 14.10 8.36
C THR A 96 -5.82 15.08 7.37
N SER A 97 -5.94 14.69 6.11
CA SER A 97 -6.57 15.52 5.07
C SER A 97 -8.10 15.64 5.20
N SER A 98 -8.74 14.85 6.08
CA SER A 98 -10.19 14.84 6.28
C SER A 98 -10.69 15.80 7.37
N VAL A 99 -9.84 16.71 7.84
CA VAL A 99 -10.18 17.64 8.92
C VAL A 99 -11.01 18.82 8.40
N SER A 100 -12.00 19.24 9.17
CA SER A 100 -12.76 20.46 8.88
C SER A 100 -12.04 21.70 9.39
N ALA A 101 -12.06 22.79 8.62
CA ALA A 101 -11.53 24.07 9.07
C ALA A 101 -12.27 24.56 10.33
N GLY A 102 -11.52 25.10 11.29
CA GLY A 102 -12.07 25.47 12.58
C GLY A 102 -11.05 26.12 13.52
N GLN A 103 -11.57 26.81 14.54
CA GLN A 103 -10.76 27.39 15.60
C GLN A 103 -11.10 26.68 16.90
N HIS A 104 -10.09 26.34 17.69
CA HIS A 104 -10.28 25.73 19.01
C HIS A 104 -9.42 26.43 20.05
N SER A 105 -9.98 26.63 21.24
CA SER A 105 -9.27 27.10 22.42
C SER A 105 -8.86 25.91 23.28
N ILE A 106 -7.56 25.74 23.50
CA ILE A 106 -6.98 24.59 24.18
C ILE A 106 -6.21 25.04 25.42
N ILE A 107 -6.43 24.39 26.56
CA ILE A 107 -5.65 24.58 27.78
C ILE A 107 -5.16 23.21 28.27
N VAL A 108 -3.84 23.02 28.34
CA VAL A 108 -3.22 21.81 28.88
C VAL A 108 -3.09 21.99 30.40
N GLN A 109 -4.02 21.39 31.15
CA GLN A 109 -4.09 21.51 32.61
C GLN A 109 -3.12 20.54 33.29
N GLN A 110 -2.99 19.34 32.73
CA GLN A 110 -2.17 18.26 33.26
C GLN A 110 -1.75 17.31 32.13
N ILE A 111 -0.55 16.74 32.21
CA ILE A 111 -0.08 15.67 31.32
C ILE A 111 -0.24 14.30 31.98
N ALA A 112 -0.46 13.28 31.17
CA ALA A 112 -0.46 11.90 31.61
C ALA A 112 0.94 11.49 32.05
N GLN A 113 1.05 10.75 33.16
CA GLN A 113 2.31 10.25 33.68
C GLN A 113 2.20 8.76 34.00
N ALA A 114 3.28 8.04 33.73
CA ALA A 114 3.40 6.63 34.05
C ALA A 114 3.78 6.46 35.52
N GLU A 115 3.22 5.44 36.18
CA GLU A 115 3.58 5.13 37.55
C GLU A 115 5.05 4.68 37.64
N ARG A 116 5.77 5.21 38.63
CA ARG A 116 7.12 4.76 38.98
C ARG A 116 7.21 4.44 40.45
N LEU A 117 7.58 3.21 40.75
CA LEU A 117 7.81 2.71 42.10
C LEU A 117 9.28 2.34 42.27
N SER A 118 9.78 2.47 43.50
CA SER A 118 11.11 2.03 43.88
C SER A 118 11.08 1.33 45.24
N SER A 119 12.02 0.41 45.46
CA SER A 119 12.28 -0.17 46.78
C SER A 119 12.58 0.93 47.82
N SER A 120 11.99 0.87 49.00
CA SER A 120 12.04 1.97 49.99
C SER A 120 13.35 2.11 50.76
N SER A 121 14.14 1.05 50.88
CA SER A 121 15.53 1.09 51.34
C SER A 121 16.45 0.30 50.41
N ALA A 122 17.76 0.34 50.67
CA ALA A 122 18.71 -0.55 50.03
C ALA A 122 18.26 -2.01 50.20
N ILE A 123 18.33 -2.79 49.12
CA ILE A 123 17.92 -4.20 49.10
C ILE A 123 18.89 -5.04 49.93
N LYS A 124 18.34 -6.04 50.62
CA LYS A 124 19.08 -6.93 51.53
C LYS A 124 19.01 -8.37 51.05
N ASP A 125 20.02 -9.16 51.41
CA ASP A 125 20.01 -10.60 51.25
C ASP A 125 19.09 -11.28 52.29
N ASN A 126 18.96 -12.60 52.23
CA ASN A 126 18.16 -13.37 53.20
C ASN A 126 18.65 -13.27 54.65
N ALA A 127 19.91 -12.88 54.90
CA ALA A 127 20.44 -12.64 56.24
C ALA A 127 20.13 -11.22 56.76
N GLY A 128 19.48 -10.38 55.96
CA GLY A 128 19.18 -8.99 56.29
C GLY A 128 20.37 -8.04 56.10
N THR A 129 21.44 -8.49 55.43
CA THR A 129 22.62 -7.68 55.11
C THR A 129 22.38 -6.94 53.81
N VAL A 130 22.71 -5.65 53.76
CA VAL A 130 22.59 -4.85 52.54
C VAL A 130 23.58 -5.37 51.49
N ILE A 131 23.12 -5.52 50.24
CA ILE A 131 23.95 -6.08 49.17
C ILE A 131 25.06 -5.11 48.74
N ALA A 132 26.24 -5.67 48.50
CA ALA A 132 27.41 -4.91 48.01
C ALA A 132 27.49 -4.84 46.48
N SER A 133 26.76 -5.71 45.78
CA SER A 133 26.66 -5.79 44.33
C SER A 133 25.24 -6.20 43.93
N ASP A 134 24.77 -5.74 42.79
CA ASP A 134 23.49 -6.12 42.20
C ASP A 134 23.53 -7.49 41.48
N SER A 135 24.73 -8.05 41.31
CA SER A 135 24.99 -9.38 40.72
C SER A 135 25.20 -10.50 41.73
N THR A 136 25.21 -10.20 43.02
CA THR A 136 25.33 -11.25 44.06
C THR A 136 23.97 -11.90 44.29
N PRO A 137 23.89 -13.24 44.37
CA PRO A 137 22.66 -13.93 44.73
C PRO A 137 22.09 -13.42 46.06
N LEU A 138 20.80 -13.08 46.07
CA LEU A 138 20.13 -12.57 47.26
C LEU A 138 19.80 -13.68 48.27
N ASN A 139 19.84 -14.95 47.83
CA ASN A 139 19.45 -16.13 48.59
C ASN A 139 18.00 -16.08 49.10
N LEU A 140 17.14 -15.31 48.43
CA LEU A 140 15.71 -15.22 48.70
C LEU A 140 14.94 -16.28 47.92
N THR A 141 13.75 -16.68 48.38
CA THR A 141 12.85 -17.54 47.62
C THR A 141 11.40 -17.15 47.85
N GLY A 142 10.59 -17.14 46.79
CA GLY A 142 9.19 -16.77 46.87
C GLY A 142 8.65 -16.35 45.50
N SER A 143 7.45 -15.80 45.50
CA SER A 143 6.83 -15.27 44.28
C SER A 143 5.90 -14.10 44.57
N PHE A 144 5.70 -13.28 43.56
CA PHE A 144 4.74 -12.18 43.61
C PHE A 144 4.11 -11.99 42.23
N GLN A 145 3.10 -11.13 42.14
CA GLN A 145 2.35 -10.88 40.93
C GLN A 145 2.43 -9.40 40.53
N ILE A 146 2.63 -9.19 39.22
CA ILE A 146 2.47 -7.89 38.54
C ILE A 146 1.37 -8.07 37.52
N GLU A 147 0.29 -7.28 37.58
CA GLU A 147 -0.87 -7.42 36.67
C GLU A 147 -1.39 -8.88 36.59
N GLY A 148 -1.38 -9.60 37.71
CA GLY A 148 -1.78 -11.01 37.80
C GLY A 148 -0.76 -12.01 37.24
N VAL A 149 0.32 -11.57 36.59
CA VAL A 149 1.40 -12.42 36.09
C VAL A 149 2.39 -12.73 37.21
N THR A 150 2.70 -14.01 37.41
CA THR A 150 3.60 -14.45 38.49
C THR A 150 5.07 -14.27 38.11
N VAL A 151 5.81 -13.61 39.00
CA VAL A 151 7.27 -13.49 39.00
C VAL A 151 7.81 -14.33 40.16
N SER A 152 8.62 -15.33 39.82
CA SER A 152 9.26 -16.21 40.80
C SER A 152 10.68 -15.75 41.09
N VAL A 153 11.08 -15.83 42.36
CA VAL A 153 12.44 -15.54 42.83
C VAL A 153 13.04 -16.82 43.43
N SER A 154 14.22 -17.18 42.96
CA SER A 154 14.99 -18.35 43.39
C SER A 154 16.23 -17.93 44.17
N VAL A 155 16.79 -18.85 44.97
CA VAL A 155 17.94 -18.56 45.83
C VAL A 155 19.20 -18.15 45.06
N SER A 156 19.31 -18.57 43.80
CA SER A 156 20.39 -18.18 42.89
C SER A 156 20.28 -16.76 42.35
N ASP A 157 19.09 -16.15 42.44
CA ASP A 157 18.78 -14.93 41.72
C ASP A 157 19.43 -13.72 42.40
N SER A 158 20.15 -12.95 41.61
CA SER A 158 20.63 -11.61 41.96
C SER A 158 19.53 -10.57 41.75
N LEU A 159 19.79 -9.33 42.17
CA LEU A 159 18.85 -8.23 41.94
C LEU A 159 18.67 -7.95 40.43
N GLN A 160 19.72 -8.13 39.64
CA GLN A 160 19.64 -8.03 38.18
C GLN A 160 18.83 -9.15 37.55
N ASP A 161 18.93 -10.38 38.07
CA ASP A 161 18.14 -11.51 37.59
C ASP A 161 16.64 -11.27 37.87
N ILE A 162 16.30 -10.69 39.03
CA ILE A 162 14.92 -10.32 39.35
C ILE A 162 14.40 -9.23 38.39
N ALA A 163 15.19 -8.17 38.14
CA ALA A 163 14.81 -7.15 37.17
C ALA A 163 14.66 -7.74 35.75
N GLY A 164 15.57 -8.63 35.35
CA GLY A 164 15.53 -9.35 34.09
C GLY A 164 14.31 -10.26 33.96
N SER A 165 13.94 -10.97 35.04
CA SER A 165 12.75 -11.83 35.10
C SER A 165 11.47 -11.02 34.92
N ILE A 166 11.35 -9.86 35.57
CA ILE A 166 10.22 -8.94 35.38
C ILE A 166 10.16 -8.47 33.92
N ASN A 167 11.28 -8.00 33.35
CA ASN A 167 11.33 -7.56 31.96
C ASN A 167 11.00 -8.68 30.96
N ALA A 168 11.41 -9.91 31.24
CA ALA A 168 11.07 -11.06 30.41
C ALA A 168 9.56 -11.37 30.42
N LYS A 169 8.87 -11.11 31.55
CA LYS A 169 7.40 -11.20 31.66
C LYS A 169 6.67 -10.01 31.02
N ASN A 170 7.38 -8.95 30.64
CA ASN A 170 6.84 -7.81 29.93
C ASN A 170 6.91 -7.98 28.39
N SER A 171 6.58 -9.18 27.90
CA SER A 171 6.55 -9.48 26.46
C SER A 171 5.50 -10.55 26.15
N GLY A 172 5.05 -10.61 24.88
CA GLY A 172 4.03 -11.57 24.43
C GLY A 172 2.58 -11.15 24.74
N ALA A 173 1.64 -12.06 24.53
CA ALA A 173 0.19 -11.78 24.63
C ALA A 173 -0.30 -11.46 26.05
N THR A 174 0.49 -11.77 27.08
CA THR A 174 0.21 -11.48 28.50
C THR A 174 1.30 -10.62 29.12
N ALA A 175 1.83 -9.65 28.36
CA ALA A 175 2.84 -8.73 28.86
C ALA A 175 2.34 -7.98 30.10
N THR A 176 3.19 -7.84 31.11
CA THR A 176 2.86 -7.14 32.35
C THR A 176 2.67 -5.63 32.18
N GLY A 177 3.18 -5.01 31.12
CA GLY A 177 3.18 -3.56 30.92
C GLY A 177 4.08 -2.82 31.92
N VAL A 178 5.06 -3.50 32.52
CA VAL A 178 5.94 -2.96 33.56
C VAL A 178 7.39 -3.31 33.27
N SER A 179 8.22 -2.27 33.14
CA SER A 179 9.66 -2.35 33.01
C SER A 179 10.37 -2.21 34.36
N ALA A 180 11.38 -3.05 34.60
CA ALA A 180 12.20 -3.06 35.80
C ALA A 180 13.65 -2.68 35.52
N SER A 181 14.27 -1.95 36.45
CA SER A 181 15.69 -1.59 36.40
C SER A 181 16.30 -1.52 37.80
N VAL A 182 17.63 -1.61 37.86
CA VAL A 182 18.41 -1.46 39.09
C VAL A 182 19.12 -0.12 39.09
N ILE A 183 18.96 0.66 40.17
CA ILE A 183 19.64 1.95 40.35
C ILE A 183 20.59 1.85 41.54
N LYS A 184 21.86 2.16 41.34
CA LYS A 184 22.84 2.35 42.41
C LYS A 184 22.78 3.79 42.92
N VAL A 185 22.19 3.98 44.10
CA VAL A 185 22.02 5.31 44.72
C VAL A 185 23.29 5.76 45.46
N ALA A 186 23.99 4.81 46.11
CA ALA A 186 25.23 5.04 46.84
C ALA A 186 26.06 3.75 46.93
N GLU A 187 27.18 3.79 47.66
CA GLU A 187 27.92 2.58 48.00
C GLU A 187 27.07 1.65 48.87
N ASN A 188 26.91 0.40 48.43
CA ASN A 188 25.99 -0.58 49.02
C ASN A 188 24.54 -0.07 49.11
N ASP A 189 24.07 0.78 48.20
CA ASP A 189 22.65 1.13 48.09
C ASP A 189 22.16 0.90 46.66
N PHE A 190 21.54 -0.26 46.45
CA PHE A 190 20.93 -0.65 45.19
C PHE A 190 19.41 -0.74 45.35
N ARG A 191 18.69 -0.18 44.37
CA ARG A 191 17.23 -0.08 44.36
C ARG A 191 16.65 -0.77 43.14
N LEU A 192 15.60 -1.56 43.36
CA LEU A 192 14.73 -2.02 42.27
C LEU A 192 13.75 -0.89 41.95
N THR A 193 13.67 -0.51 40.68
CA THR A 193 12.70 0.47 40.18
C THR A 193 11.80 -0.20 39.15
N LEU A 194 10.50 0.01 39.31
CA LEU A 194 9.44 -0.48 38.43
C LEU A 194 8.74 0.71 37.79
N VAL A 195 8.55 0.67 36.49
CA VAL A 195 7.94 1.74 35.70
C VAL A 195 6.85 1.13 34.83
N SER A 196 5.64 1.69 34.85
CA SER A 196 4.63 1.33 33.85
C SER A 196 5.07 1.81 32.47
N ASP A 197 4.89 0.98 31.44
CA ASP A 197 5.18 1.38 30.06
C ASP A 197 4.13 2.35 29.51
N ALA A 198 2.93 2.34 30.09
CA ALA A 198 1.84 3.24 29.74
C ALA A 198 1.69 4.37 30.75
N THR A 199 1.29 5.55 30.27
CA THR A 199 0.81 6.63 31.13
C THR A 199 -0.65 6.40 31.51
N GLY A 200 -1.14 7.16 32.47
CA GLY A 200 -2.56 7.18 32.85
C GLY A 200 -2.81 6.82 34.31
N ALA A 201 -4.02 7.07 34.80
CA ALA A 201 -4.39 6.93 36.21
C ALA A 201 -4.44 5.48 36.69
N ALA A 202 -4.47 4.50 35.79
CA ALA A 202 -4.54 3.08 36.13
C ALA A 202 -3.26 2.56 36.81
N GLY A 203 -2.08 3.05 36.39
CA GLY A 203 -0.78 2.56 36.89
C GLY A 203 -0.60 1.06 36.67
N PHE A 204 -0.02 0.37 37.66
CA PHE A 204 0.03 -1.08 37.69
C PHE A 204 -0.18 -1.65 39.10
N THR A 205 -0.62 -2.90 39.14
CA THR A 205 -0.86 -3.66 40.36
C THR A 205 0.36 -4.51 40.71
N LEU A 206 0.74 -4.45 41.98
CA LEU A 206 1.81 -5.28 42.56
C LEU A 206 1.26 -5.93 43.83
N SER A 207 1.23 -7.25 43.86
CA SER A 207 0.65 -8.03 44.96
C SER A 207 1.42 -9.32 45.22
N GLY A 208 1.26 -9.91 46.40
CA GLY A 208 1.90 -11.17 46.78
C GLY A 208 2.25 -11.19 48.26
N ALA A 209 1.83 -12.24 48.96
CA ALA A 209 2.06 -12.37 50.40
C ALA A 209 3.56 -12.41 50.76
N ASP A 210 4.42 -12.87 49.83
CA ASP A 210 5.86 -12.88 50.04
C ASP A 210 6.47 -11.48 50.08
N LEU A 211 5.81 -10.45 49.51
CA LEU A 211 6.27 -9.06 49.56
C LEU A 211 5.91 -8.35 50.88
N ASP A 212 5.00 -8.90 51.68
CA ASP A 212 4.62 -8.30 52.97
C ASP A 212 5.79 -8.22 53.93
N ALA A 213 5.69 -7.38 54.97
CA ALA A 213 6.78 -7.16 55.92
C ALA A 213 7.26 -8.43 56.66
N ALA A 214 6.41 -9.48 56.70
CA ALA A 214 6.73 -10.79 57.26
C ALA A 214 6.94 -11.89 56.19
N GLY A 215 6.85 -11.55 54.91
CA GLY A 215 6.99 -12.46 53.78
C GLY A 215 8.43 -12.78 53.42
N ALA A 216 8.64 -13.84 52.66
CA ALA A 216 9.96 -14.35 52.31
C ALA A 216 10.79 -13.41 51.40
N LEU A 217 10.12 -12.46 50.73
CA LEU A 217 10.72 -11.44 49.87
C LEU A 217 10.69 -10.04 50.49
N ALA A 218 10.43 -9.91 51.80
CA ALA A 218 10.36 -8.62 52.49
C ALA A 218 11.62 -7.76 52.29
N ASN A 219 12.78 -8.40 52.14
CA ASN A 219 14.08 -7.78 51.94
C ASN A 219 14.28 -7.11 50.56
N LEU A 220 13.36 -7.31 49.60
CA LEU A 220 13.28 -6.52 48.36
C LEU A 220 12.73 -5.10 48.60
N GLN A 221 12.14 -4.82 49.76
CA GLN A 221 11.66 -3.49 50.17
C GLN A 221 10.60 -2.88 49.22
N ILE A 222 9.80 -3.74 48.59
CA ILE A 222 8.73 -3.37 47.64
C ILE A 222 7.32 -3.74 48.16
N GLY A 223 7.13 -3.76 49.48
CA GLY A 223 5.86 -4.14 50.12
C GLY A 223 4.72 -3.18 49.82
N ALA A 224 3.49 -3.57 50.19
CA ALA A 224 2.31 -2.72 50.03
C ALA A 224 2.35 -1.46 50.92
N THR A 225 1.63 -0.41 50.53
CA THR A 225 1.50 0.84 51.30
C THR A 225 1.03 0.57 52.73
N GLY A 226 1.68 1.19 53.72
CA GLY A 226 1.37 1.01 55.14
C GLY A 226 2.19 -0.07 55.86
N GLN A 227 2.96 -0.87 55.13
CA GLN A 227 3.89 -1.85 55.70
C GLN A 227 5.26 -1.24 56.05
N ALA A 228 6.02 -1.88 56.93
CA ALA A 228 7.37 -1.40 57.33
C ALA A 228 8.39 -1.39 56.17
N ASN A 229 8.19 -2.28 55.18
CA ASN A 229 8.99 -2.40 53.95
C ASN A 229 8.23 -1.86 52.71
N ALA A 230 7.24 -0.99 52.92
CA ALA A 230 6.41 -0.44 51.85
C ALA A 230 7.25 0.22 50.77
N ARG A 231 6.94 -0.03 49.49
CA ARG A 231 7.57 0.65 48.34
C ARG A 231 7.43 2.18 48.40
N THR A 232 8.36 2.87 47.77
CA THR A 232 8.33 4.31 47.56
C THR A 232 7.75 4.62 46.18
N GLN A 233 6.71 5.44 46.11
CA GLN A 233 6.21 5.98 44.85
C GLN A 233 7.04 7.20 44.46
N LEU A 234 7.80 7.08 43.35
CA LEU A 234 8.60 8.17 42.78
C LEU A 234 7.78 9.06 41.87
N GLN A 235 6.81 8.48 41.18
CA GLN A 235 5.87 9.17 40.30
C GLN A 235 4.52 8.47 40.38
N ALA A 236 3.46 9.21 40.69
CA ALA A 236 2.10 8.68 40.66
C ALA A 236 1.63 8.56 39.20
N ALA A 237 0.84 7.51 38.93
CA ALA A 237 0.08 7.38 37.70
C ALA A 237 -1.01 8.46 37.66
N GLN A 238 -1.15 9.14 36.52
CA GLN A 238 -2.21 10.12 36.32
C GLN A 238 -2.54 10.26 34.85
N ASP A 239 -3.79 10.61 34.56
CA ASP A 239 -4.26 10.92 33.21
C ASP A 239 -3.88 12.35 32.80
N ALA A 240 -3.83 12.58 31.50
CA ALA A 240 -3.85 13.92 30.94
C ALA A 240 -5.19 14.58 31.21
N GLN A 241 -5.17 15.90 31.40
CA GLN A 241 -6.36 16.73 31.52
C GLN A 241 -6.19 17.96 30.62
N ILE A 242 -7.11 18.11 29.68
CA ILE A 242 -7.09 19.18 28.67
C ILE A 242 -8.50 19.77 28.57
N SER A 243 -8.58 21.09 28.41
CA SER A 243 -9.82 21.78 28.08
C SER A 243 -9.79 22.14 26.60
N ILE A 244 -10.80 21.73 25.84
CA ILE A 244 -11.01 22.10 24.44
C ILE A 244 -12.35 22.85 24.37
N ASP A 245 -12.32 24.12 23.97
CA ASP A 245 -13.49 25.00 23.89
C ASP A 245 -14.31 25.08 25.20
N GLY A 246 -13.61 24.96 26.33
CA GLY A 246 -14.20 24.96 27.68
C GLY A 246 -14.67 23.58 28.17
N LEU A 247 -14.63 22.54 27.33
CA LEU A 247 -14.94 21.17 27.71
C LEU A 247 -13.68 20.47 28.20
N THR A 248 -13.68 20.06 29.47
CA THR A 248 -12.55 19.33 30.05
C THR A 248 -12.70 17.83 29.77
N ILE A 249 -11.68 17.25 29.15
CA ILE A 249 -11.58 15.81 28.90
C ILE A 249 -10.35 15.24 29.60
N SER A 250 -10.37 13.92 29.82
CA SER A 250 -9.25 13.19 30.40
C SER A 250 -8.90 11.96 29.57
N ARG A 251 -7.61 11.66 29.44
CA ARG A 251 -7.07 10.57 28.63
C ARG A 251 -5.86 9.96 29.30
N SER A 252 -5.69 8.64 29.15
CA SER A 252 -4.55 7.93 29.69
C SER A 252 -3.23 8.25 28.97
N SER A 253 -3.29 8.75 27.74
CA SER A 253 -2.11 9.08 26.90
C SER A 253 -1.92 10.59 26.73
N ASN A 254 -0.67 11.01 26.53
CA ASN A 254 -0.33 12.35 26.06
C ASN A 254 -0.55 12.54 24.56
N GLN A 255 -0.75 11.45 23.81
CA GLN A 255 -1.19 11.52 22.42
C GLN A 255 -2.69 11.28 22.37
N ILE A 256 -3.44 12.33 22.04
CA ILE A 256 -4.92 12.33 22.03
C ILE A 256 -5.39 12.48 20.58
N SER A 257 -5.92 11.40 20.01
CA SER A 257 -6.38 11.34 18.61
C SER A 257 -7.89 11.15 18.45
N ASP A 258 -8.62 11.05 19.56
CA ASP A 258 -10.05 10.73 19.60
C ASP A 258 -10.92 11.91 20.08
N ALA A 259 -10.31 13.06 20.38
CA ALA A 259 -11.00 14.24 20.89
C ALA A 259 -11.56 15.13 19.77
N LEU A 260 -10.82 15.25 18.67
CA LEU A 260 -11.19 16.02 17.49
C LEU A 260 -10.95 15.13 16.27
N ASP A 261 -11.98 14.98 15.44
CA ASP A 261 -11.90 14.07 14.29
C ASP A 261 -10.76 14.45 13.34
N GLY A 262 -9.97 13.45 12.96
CA GLY A 262 -8.79 13.62 12.11
C GLY A 262 -7.62 14.41 12.70
N ILE A 263 -7.66 14.84 13.97
CA ILE A 263 -6.60 15.62 14.65
C ILE A 263 -5.98 14.81 15.79
N THR A 264 -4.65 14.80 15.86
CA THR A 264 -3.88 14.27 16.99
C THR A 264 -3.16 15.39 17.73
N LEU A 265 -3.43 15.48 19.04
CA LEU A 265 -2.80 16.41 19.97
C LEU A 265 -1.70 15.67 20.76
N ASP A 266 -0.46 16.15 20.68
CA ASP A 266 0.68 15.61 21.43
C ASP A 266 1.06 16.56 22.57
N LEU A 267 0.66 16.20 23.80
CA LEU A 267 0.86 17.00 24.99
C LEU A 267 2.30 16.87 25.50
N LYS A 268 3.00 17.99 25.58
CA LYS A 268 4.40 18.04 26.05
C LYS A 268 4.52 18.54 27.47
N GLN A 269 3.76 19.58 27.81
CA GLN A 269 3.84 20.23 29.12
C GLN A 269 2.49 20.86 29.48
N ALA A 270 2.20 20.88 30.79
CA ALA A 270 1.03 21.55 31.32
C ALA A 270 1.35 22.99 31.73
N ASP A 271 0.46 23.92 31.36
CA ASP A 271 0.37 25.26 31.93
C ASP A 271 -1.10 25.69 31.93
N PRO A 272 -1.81 25.59 33.06
CA PRO A 272 -3.23 25.89 33.14
C PRO A 272 -3.55 27.39 32.97
N THR A 273 -2.53 28.26 32.93
CA THR A 273 -2.69 29.71 32.78
C THR A 273 -2.56 30.18 31.33
N VAL A 274 -2.05 29.33 30.44
CA VAL A 274 -1.85 29.63 29.02
C VAL A 274 -2.95 28.99 28.20
N THR A 275 -3.60 29.81 27.38
CA THR A 275 -4.56 29.36 26.38
C THR A 275 -3.86 29.28 25.04
N LEU A 276 -3.92 28.10 24.41
CA LEU A 276 -3.49 27.88 23.04
C LEU A 276 -4.70 28.10 22.13
N ASN A 277 -4.55 28.94 21.11
CA ASN A 277 -5.55 29.06 20.05
C ASN A 277 -5.04 28.26 18.85
N MET A 278 -5.74 27.17 18.58
CA MET A 278 -5.53 26.34 17.40
C MET A 278 -6.40 26.84 16.27
N SER A 279 -5.80 26.96 15.10
CA SER A 279 -6.48 27.33 13.85
C SER A 279 -6.19 26.27 12.81
N VAL A 280 -7.22 25.56 12.38
CA VAL A 280 -7.15 24.59 11.29
C VAL A 280 -7.70 25.26 10.04
N ALA A 281 -6.87 25.37 9.02
CA ALA A 281 -7.21 26.00 7.75
C ALA A 281 -6.50 25.28 6.60
N VAL A 282 -6.94 25.55 5.37
CA VAL A 282 -6.26 25.06 4.15
C VAL A 282 -4.78 25.45 4.19
N ASP A 283 -3.90 24.51 3.85
CA ASP A 283 -2.49 24.81 3.63
C ASP A 283 -2.34 25.64 2.34
N LYS A 284 -2.28 26.96 2.53
CA LYS A 284 -2.17 27.93 1.45
C LYS A 284 -0.84 27.81 0.70
N ALA A 285 0.23 27.36 1.36
CA ALA A 285 1.53 27.21 0.74
C ALA A 285 1.53 25.99 -0.18
N GLU A 286 0.97 24.87 0.28
CA GLU A 286 0.77 23.66 -0.52
C GLU A 286 -0.15 23.94 -1.73
N LEU A 287 -1.29 24.58 -1.51
CA LEU A 287 -2.23 24.93 -2.60
C LEU A 287 -1.53 25.76 -3.68
N ARG A 288 -0.80 26.80 -3.29
CA ARG A 288 -0.05 27.62 -4.25
C ARG A 288 1.03 26.82 -4.96
N ALA A 289 1.75 25.96 -4.26
CA ALA A 289 2.78 25.10 -4.84
C ALA A 289 2.21 24.12 -5.87
N ASN A 290 1.03 23.57 -5.62
CA ASN A 290 0.35 22.67 -6.56
C ASN A 290 -0.04 23.41 -7.84
N VAL A 291 -0.65 24.60 -7.73
CA VAL A 291 -0.97 25.43 -8.90
C VAL A 291 0.29 25.87 -9.65
N GLN A 292 1.35 26.25 -8.94
CA GLN A 292 2.63 26.60 -9.57
C GLN A 292 3.22 25.42 -10.34
N SER A 293 3.18 24.22 -9.78
CA SER A 293 3.69 23.00 -10.43
C SER A 293 2.93 22.71 -11.73
N PHE A 294 1.61 22.95 -11.78
CA PHE A 294 0.84 22.86 -13.00
C PHE A 294 1.24 23.91 -14.04
N VAL A 295 1.39 25.16 -13.61
CA VAL A 295 1.84 26.27 -14.47
C VAL A 295 3.20 25.96 -15.07
N ASP A 296 4.15 25.48 -14.26
CA ASP A 296 5.50 25.14 -14.70
C ASP A 296 5.50 23.97 -15.69
N ALA A 297 4.76 22.89 -15.39
CA ALA A 297 4.66 21.74 -16.29
C ALA A 297 4.01 22.11 -17.63
N TYR A 298 2.98 22.97 -17.61
CA TYR A 298 2.35 23.45 -18.84
C TYR A 298 3.30 24.33 -19.64
N ASN A 299 4.00 25.26 -18.97
CA ASN A 299 4.93 26.17 -19.62
C ASN A 299 6.10 25.43 -20.25
N GLU A 300 6.61 24.37 -19.62
CA GLU A 300 7.64 23.51 -20.20
C GLU A 300 7.16 22.86 -21.50
N THR A 301 5.95 22.30 -21.51
CA THR A 301 5.36 21.75 -22.74
C THR A 301 5.16 22.83 -23.81
N ALA A 302 4.62 23.99 -23.42
CA ALA A 302 4.39 25.12 -24.33
C ALA A 302 5.72 25.61 -24.95
N ASN A 303 6.79 25.68 -24.17
CA ASN A 303 8.13 26.06 -24.63
C ASN A 303 8.68 25.06 -25.65
N LEU A 304 8.55 23.76 -25.39
CA LEU A 304 9.00 22.72 -26.33
C LEU A 304 8.25 22.80 -27.67
N ILE A 305 6.95 23.07 -27.65
CA ILE A 305 6.13 23.24 -28.87
C ILE A 305 6.54 24.53 -29.60
N ASN A 306 6.59 25.66 -28.90
CA ASN A 306 6.92 26.96 -29.47
C ASN A 306 8.34 27.00 -30.07
N ALA A 307 9.29 26.31 -29.44
CA ALA A 307 10.67 26.19 -29.95
C ALA A 307 10.72 25.53 -31.34
N GLN A 308 9.75 24.67 -31.69
CA GLN A 308 9.71 24.06 -33.02
C GLN A 308 9.39 25.08 -34.13
N TYR A 309 8.66 26.15 -33.79
CA TYR A 309 8.24 27.17 -34.75
C TYR A 309 9.17 28.38 -34.85
N GLN A 310 10.19 28.47 -33.98
CA GLN A 310 11.19 29.53 -34.10
C GLN A 310 12.10 29.28 -35.31
N PHE A 311 12.29 30.32 -36.12
CA PHE A 311 13.21 30.28 -37.26
C PHE A 311 14.56 30.86 -36.85
N ASP A 312 15.59 30.03 -36.93
CA ASP A 312 16.97 30.44 -36.67
C ASP A 312 17.58 31.04 -37.95
N GLN A 313 17.92 32.32 -37.89
CA GLN A 313 18.50 33.05 -39.01
C GLN A 313 19.96 32.67 -39.30
N GLU A 314 20.69 32.15 -38.32
CA GLU A 314 22.09 31.74 -38.48
C GLU A 314 22.18 30.39 -39.21
N THR A 315 21.32 29.45 -38.85
CA THR A 315 21.27 28.12 -39.49
C THR A 315 20.33 28.07 -40.69
N GLY A 316 19.41 29.04 -40.82
CA GLY A 316 18.39 29.08 -41.88
C GLY A 316 17.34 27.98 -41.76
N THR A 317 17.13 27.44 -40.55
CA THR A 317 16.26 26.28 -40.29
C THR A 317 15.28 26.54 -39.15
N SER A 318 14.18 25.79 -39.14
CA SER A 318 13.22 25.71 -38.03
C SER A 318 13.43 24.39 -37.26
N GLY A 319 12.74 24.23 -36.13
CA GLY A 319 12.78 22.99 -35.37
C GLY A 319 12.36 21.77 -36.19
N ILE A 320 12.91 20.61 -35.83
CA ILE A 320 12.76 19.36 -36.59
C ILE A 320 11.29 18.92 -36.73
N LEU A 321 10.41 19.34 -35.82
CA LEU A 321 8.99 19.02 -35.81
C LEU A 321 8.10 20.11 -36.42
N ALA A 322 8.65 21.22 -36.94
CA ALA A 322 7.86 22.36 -37.43
C ALA A 322 6.83 21.98 -38.53
N GLY A 323 7.11 20.94 -39.30
CA GLY A 323 6.23 20.41 -40.34
C GLY A 323 5.16 19.43 -39.86
N GLU A 324 5.14 19.08 -38.57
CA GLU A 324 4.21 18.11 -38.02
C GLU A 324 2.86 18.77 -37.68
N GLY A 325 1.79 18.38 -38.38
CA GLY A 325 0.45 18.93 -38.15
C GLY A 325 -0.11 18.66 -36.74
N ILE A 326 0.39 17.61 -36.07
CA ILE A 326 0.00 17.26 -34.69
C ILE A 326 0.29 18.38 -33.70
N LEU A 327 1.40 19.12 -33.88
CA LEU A 327 1.81 20.18 -32.95
C LEU A 327 0.81 21.34 -32.96
N THR A 328 0.36 21.77 -34.15
CA THR A 328 -0.64 22.83 -34.27
C THR A 328 -1.99 22.43 -33.67
N THR A 329 -2.39 21.17 -33.86
CA THR A 329 -3.66 20.65 -33.33
C THR A 329 -3.60 20.53 -31.82
N MET A 330 -2.47 20.07 -31.29
CA MET A 330 -2.23 19.95 -29.85
C MET A 330 -2.19 21.33 -29.19
N GLN A 331 -1.45 22.30 -29.74
CA GLN A 331 -1.41 23.66 -29.22
C GLN A 331 -2.81 24.29 -29.17
N ALA A 332 -3.60 24.16 -30.25
CA ALA A 332 -4.98 24.65 -30.28
C ALA A 332 -5.86 23.97 -29.22
N SER A 333 -5.70 22.65 -29.01
CA SER A 333 -6.48 21.89 -28.04
C SER A 333 -6.13 22.24 -26.59
N LEU A 334 -4.83 22.40 -26.29
CA LEU A 334 -4.34 22.84 -25.00
C LEU A 334 -4.87 24.24 -24.66
N SER A 335 -4.68 25.22 -25.57
CA SER A 335 -5.16 26.59 -25.36
C SER A 335 -6.68 26.66 -25.25
N ALA A 336 -7.43 25.88 -26.03
CA ALA A 336 -8.89 25.85 -25.93
C ALA A 336 -9.38 25.31 -24.58
N SER A 337 -8.65 24.35 -23.98
CA SER A 337 -9.01 23.81 -22.67
C SER A 337 -8.79 24.80 -21.53
N LEU A 338 -7.74 25.62 -21.59
CA LEU A 338 -7.42 26.64 -20.58
C LEU A 338 -8.49 27.74 -20.46
N LEU A 339 -9.20 28.03 -21.55
CA LEU A 339 -10.19 29.11 -21.62
C LEU A 339 -11.63 28.63 -21.35
N LYS A 340 -11.81 27.36 -20.97
CA LYS A 340 -13.14 26.82 -20.67
C LYS A 340 -13.68 27.38 -19.36
N VAL A 341 -14.99 27.60 -19.36
CA VAL A 341 -15.78 27.85 -18.16
C VAL A 341 -16.22 26.50 -17.59
N VAL A 342 -16.08 26.33 -16.28
CA VAL A 342 -16.49 25.13 -15.54
C VAL A 342 -17.97 25.28 -15.12
N PRO A 343 -18.89 24.47 -15.66
CA PRO A 343 -20.30 24.51 -15.26
C PRO A 343 -20.50 24.13 -13.79
N GLY A 344 -21.55 24.68 -13.18
CA GLY A 344 -21.86 24.49 -11.75
C GLY A 344 -21.15 25.48 -10.83
N LEU A 345 -20.12 26.19 -11.30
CA LEU A 345 -19.46 27.25 -10.53
C LEU A 345 -20.08 28.62 -10.70
N ALA A 346 -19.93 29.46 -9.68
CA ALA A 346 -20.37 30.85 -9.69
C ALA A 346 -19.62 31.65 -10.77
N SER A 347 -20.32 32.57 -11.44
CA SER A 347 -19.82 33.26 -12.64
C SER A 347 -18.59 34.14 -12.42
N ASP A 348 -18.30 34.50 -11.17
CA ASP A 348 -17.13 35.29 -10.77
C ASP A 348 -15.88 34.43 -10.51
N ARG A 349 -16.00 33.10 -10.52
CA ARG A 349 -14.92 32.16 -10.17
C ARG A 349 -14.97 30.84 -10.95
N ASN A 350 -15.59 30.82 -12.13
CA ASN A 350 -15.82 29.61 -12.92
C ASN A 350 -14.76 29.35 -14.01
N SER A 351 -13.61 30.01 -13.96
CA SER A 351 -12.48 29.75 -14.86
C SER A 351 -11.14 30.06 -14.20
N MET A 352 -10.07 29.42 -14.67
CA MET A 352 -8.69 29.66 -14.20
C MET A 352 -8.31 31.14 -14.24
N VAL A 353 -8.68 31.82 -15.32
CA VAL A 353 -8.41 33.25 -15.49
C VAL A 353 -9.06 34.03 -14.36
N LEU A 354 -10.33 33.76 -14.01
CA LEU A 354 -11.01 34.51 -12.95
C LEU A 354 -10.39 34.30 -11.55
N VAL A 355 -9.76 33.15 -11.29
CA VAL A 355 -9.12 32.87 -9.99
C VAL A 355 -7.64 33.28 -9.93
N GLY A 356 -7.07 33.81 -11.02
CA GLY A 356 -5.68 34.32 -11.01
C GLY A 356 -4.67 33.57 -11.85
N VAL A 357 -5.05 32.57 -12.65
CA VAL A 357 -4.11 31.87 -13.53
C VAL A 357 -4.47 32.15 -14.99
N GLU A 358 -3.64 32.92 -15.69
CA GLU A 358 -3.97 33.46 -17.02
C GLU A 358 -2.85 33.24 -18.04
N PRO A 359 -3.19 32.98 -19.32
CA PRO A 359 -2.20 32.91 -20.38
C PRO A 359 -1.69 34.31 -20.75
N ASP A 360 -0.40 34.42 -21.04
CA ASP A 360 0.26 35.61 -21.58
C ASP A 360 0.15 35.69 -23.12
N GLU A 361 0.78 36.70 -23.72
CA GLU A 361 0.79 36.89 -25.19
C GLU A 361 1.48 35.75 -25.96
N THR A 362 2.32 34.95 -25.29
CA THR A 362 3.03 33.80 -25.86
C THR A 362 2.32 32.47 -25.61
N GLY A 363 1.19 32.50 -24.89
CA GLY A 363 0.41 31.33 -24.51
C GLY A 363 0.97 30.57 -23.31
N GLN A 364 1.92 31.16 -22.57
CA GLN A 364 2.43 30.66 -21.29
C GLN A 364 1.52 31.10 -20.15
N LEU A 365 1.33 30.26 -19.15
CA LEU A 365 0.55 30.57 -17.97
C LEU A 365 1.35 31.41 -16.97
N VAL A 366 0.69 32.40 -16.38
CA VAL A 366 1.21 33.26 -15.31
C VAL A 366 0.20 33.32 -14.17
N ILE A 367 0.69 33.35 -12.93
CA ILE A 367 -0.13 33.59 -11.74
C ILE A 367 -0.17 35.09 -11.45
N ASN A 368 -1.37 35.66 -11.52
CA ASN A 368 -1.67 36.99 -11.07
C ASN A 368 -1.76 37.01 -9.54
N ASP A 369 -0.68 37.46 -8.88
CA ASP A 369 -0.54 37.36 -7.42
C ASP A 369 -1.64 38.07 -6.64
N ASP A 370 -2.10 39.24 -7.09
CA ASP A 370 -3.13 40.00 -6.39
C ASP A 370 -4.46 39.24 -6.38
N ARG A 371 -4.89 38.74 -7.54
CA ARG A 371 -6.16 38.00 -7.69
C ARG A 371 -6.08 36.63 -7.04
N PHE A 372 -4.98 35.90 -7.26
CA PHE A 372 -4.77 34.58 -6.68
C PHE A 372 -4.71 34.63 -5.15
N THR A 373 -3.96 35.58 -4.58
CA THR A 373 -3.85 35.74 -3.12
C THR A 373 -5.18 36.15 -2.48
N SER A 374 -6.02 36.89 -3.19
CA SER A 374 -7.37 37.22 -2.73
C SER A 374 -8.22 35.96 -2.53
N PHE A 375 -8.29 35.07 -3.53
CA PHE A 375 -9.00 33.80 -3.41
C PHE A 375 -8.34 32.87 -2.39
N LEU A 376 -7.01 32.76 -2.39
CA LEU A 376 -6.26 31.95 -1.42
C LEU A 376 -6.59 32.30 0.03
N ASN A 377 -6.91 33.56 0.31
CA ASN A 377 -7.25 34.04 1.65
C ASN A 377 -8.74 33.99 1.99
N THR A 378 -9.63 34.08 1.01
CA THR A 378 -11.08 34.24 1.24
C THR A 378 -11.89 33.02 0.85
N ASP A 379 -11.51 32.32 -0.21
CA ASP A 379 -12.16 31.14 -0.75
C ASP A 379 -11.16 30.27 -1.52
N PRO A 380 -10.29 29.51 -0.82
CA PRO A 380 -9.31 28.63 -1.46
C PRO A 380 -9.97 27.48 -2.25
N ALA A 381 -11.22 27.11 -1.91
CA ALA A 381 -11.96 26.08 -2.64
C ALA A 381 -12.25 26.51 -4.08
N ALA A 382 -12.54 27.80 -4.32
CA ALA A 382 -12.70 28.33 -5.67
C ALA A 382 -11.49 28.10 -6.58
N ILE A 383 -10.26 28.11 -6.02
CA ILE A 383 -9.06 27.79 -6.80
C ILE A 383 -9.07 26.32 -7.19
N ARG A 384 -9.31 25.40 -6.24
CA ARG A 384 -9.42 23.97 -6.53
C ARG A 384 -10.49 23.68 -7.57
N ASP A 385 -11.67 24.25 -7.40
CA ASP A 385 -12.86 23.87 -8.17
C ASP A 385 -12.74 24.17 -9.67
N VAL A 386 -11.88 25.13 -10.07
CA VAL A 386 -11.61 25.38 -11.49
C VAL A 386 -10.63 24.39 -12.12
N PHE A 387 -9.90 23.61 -11.32
CA PHE A 387 -8.95 22.59 -11.77
C PHE A 387 -9.54 21.18 -11.65
N ALA A 388 -10.18 20.88 -10.52
CA ALA A 388 -10.73 19.57 -10.20
C ALA A 388 -12.03 19.26 -10.96
N ALA A 389 -12.37 17.98 -11.08
CA ALA A 389 -13.71 17.59 -11.51
C ALA A 389 -14.69 17.74 -10.34
N GLN A 390 -15.86 18.29 -10.64
CA GLN A 390 -16.94 18.47 -9.68
C GLN A 390 -18.26 17.98 -10.24
N GLY A 391 -19.13 17.49 -9.37
CA GLY A 391 -20.49 17.13 -9.72
C GLY A 391 -21.46 17.61 -8.65
N SER A 392 -22.60 18.12 -9.09
CA SER A 392 -23.71 18.48 -8.21
C SER A 392 -24.98 17.86 -8.75
N SER A 393 -25.82 17.32 -7.86
CA SER A 393 -27.12 16.76 -8.24
C SER A 393 -28.27 17.58 -7.69
N ASN A 394 -29.40 17.56 -8.39
CA ASN A 394 -30.68 18.04 -7.87
C ASN A 394 -31.35 17.02 -6.92
N ASN A 395 -30.79 15.83 -6.77
CA ASN A 395 -31.23 14.79 -5.85
C ASN A 395 -30.19 14.63 -4.74
N THR A 396 -30.62 14.80 -3.49
CA THR A 396 -29.73 14.72 -2.32
C THR A 396 -29.15 13.34 -2.10
N ASP A 397 -29.78 12.30 -2.64
CA ASP A 397 -29.34 10.92 -2.50
C ASP A 397 -28.43 10.49 -3.66
N LEU A 398 -28.12 11.37 -4.61
CA LEU A 398 -27.30 11.08 -5.79
C LEU A 398 -26.02 11.91 -5.76
N HIS A 399 -24.88 11.24 -5.56
CA HIS A 399 -23.58 11.89 -5.40
C HIS A 399 -22.67 11.54 -6.57
N PHE A 400 -22.01 12.55 -7.13
CA PHE A 400 -20.94 12.35 -8.08
C PHE A 400 -19.66 11.94 -7.34
N LEU A 401 -19.03 10.85 -7.76
CA LEU A 401 -17.80 10.35 -7.14
C LEU A 401 -16.59 10.62 -8.03
N THR A 402 -16.69 10.26 -9.31
CA THR A 402 -15.55 10.32 -10.22
C THR A 402 -15.98 10.48 -11.67
N TYR A 403 -15.05 10.93 -12.50
CA TYR A 403 -15.17 11.03 -13.94
C TYR A 403 -14.34 9.92 -14.61
N GLY A 404 -14.61 9.65 -15.89
CA GLY A 404 -13.69 8.89 -16.74
C GLY A 404 -13.04 9.75 -17.81
N LEU A 405 -12.03 9.23 -18.49
CA LEU A 405 -11.17 10.01 -19.43
C LEU A 405 -11.95 10.71 -20.56
N ASN A 406 -13.11 10.17 -20.94
CA ASN A 406 -13.98 10.73 -21.98
C ASN A 406 -15.09 11.63 -21.44
N SER A 407 -15.16 11.82 -20.11
CA SER A 407 -16.16 12.67 -19.46
C SER A 407 -15.99 14.12 -19.85
N THR A 408 -17.11 14.79 -20.11
CA THR A 408 -17.14 16.20 -20.51
C THR A 408 -17.99 17.01 -19.55
N SER A 409 -17.73 18.31 -19.44
CA SER A 409 -18.60 19.19 -18.67
C SER A 409 -20.00 19.22 -19.27
N GLY A 410 -21.04 19.11 -18.44
CA GLY A 410 -22.42 19.10 -18.91
C GLY A 410 -23.42 18.67 -17.84
N THR A 411 -24.68 18.64 -18.22
CA THR A 411 -25.77 18.09 -17.41
C THR A 411 -26.10 16.70 -17.93
N TYR A 412 -26.10 15.73 -17.02
CA TYR A 412 -26.36 14.32 -17.28
C TYR A 412 -27.68 13.93 -16.62
N SER A 413 -28.61 13.40 -17.41
CA SER A 413 -29.83 12.78 -16.87
C SER A 413 -29.46 11.43 -16.26
N VAL A 414 -29.91 11.13 -15.05
CA VAL A 414 -29.67 9.86 -14.37
C VAL A 414 -31.01 9.22 -14.07
N ASP A 415 -31.28 8.09 -14.71
CA ASP A 415 -32.53 7.36 -14.59
C ASP A 415 -32.33 6.13 -13.71
N ILE A 416 -32.79 6.19 -12.47
CA ILE A 416 -32.76 5.05 -11.54
C ILE A 416 -33.98 4.16 -11.82
N THR A 417 -33.70 2.92 -12.23
CA THR A 417 -34.72 1.89 -12.55
C THR A 417 -34.88 0.87 -11.43
N GLN A 418 -33.88 0.73 -10.55
CA GLN A 418 -33.94 -0.07 -9.33
C GLN A 418 -33.05 0.59 -8.26
N ALA A 419 -33.57 0.77 -7.06
CA ALA A 419 -32.78 1.18 -5.90
C ALA A 419 -32.09 -0.03 -5.26
N ALA A 420 -30.90 0.16 -4.71
CA ALA A 420 -30.17 -0.90 -4.03
C ALA A 420 -30.86 -1.29 -2.71
N THR A 421 -30.75 -2.56 -2.31
CA THR A 421 -31.17 -3.02 -0.98
C THR A 421 -30.08 -3.85 -0.31
N ARG A 422 -30.11 -3.86 1.02
CA ARG A 422 -29.38 -4.84 1.83
C ARG A 422 -30.13 -6.18 1.81
N ALA A 423 -29.41 -7.29 2.01
CA ALA A 423 -30.06 -8.53 2.42
C ALA A 423 -30.61 -8.32 3.83
N GLY A 424 -31.86 -8.68 4.11
CA GLY A 424 -32.38 -8.53 5.46
C GLY A 424 -33.69 -9.25 5.68
N ILE A 425 -33.88 -9.73 6.92
CA ILE A 425 -35.11 -10.37 7.37
C ILE A 425 -35.38 -10.01 8.82
N ALA A 426 -36.61 -9.58 9.10
CA ALA A 426 -37.07 -9.32 10.45
C ALA A 426 -37.74 -10.58 11.02
N GLY A 427 -37.34 -10.95 12.23
CA GLY A 427 -37.95 -12.01 13.01
C GLY A 427 -39.34 -11.60 13.52
N THR A 428 -40.24 -12.57 13.54
CA THR A 428 -41.64 -12.37 13.95
C THR A 428 -41.88 -12.62 15.45
N THR A 429 -40.90 -13.18 16.16
CA THR A 429 -41.02 -13.48 17.59
C THR A 429 -40.88 -12.20 18.44
N ASP A 430 -41.80 -12.02 19.38
CA ASP A 430 -41.71 -11.00 20.42
C ASP A 430 -40.78 -11.46 21.55
N LEU A 431 -39.65 -10.78 21.71
CA LEU A 431 -38.60 -11.10 22.69
C LEU A 431 -38.69 -10.23 23.96
N SER A 432 -39.83 -9.57 24.22
CA SER A 432 -40.04 -8.77 25.43
C SER A 432 -39.98 -9.57 26.73
N LEU A 433 -40.30 -10.87 26.67
CA LEU A 433 -40.14 -11.83 27.78
C LEU A 433 -38.81 -12.62 27.72
N GLY A 434 -37.94 -12.29 26.76
CA GLY A 434 -36.73 -13.04 26.46
C GLY A 434 -36.97 -14.28 25.59
N LEU A 435 -35.88 -14.94 25.19
CA LEU A 435 -35.91 -16.13 24.33
C LEU A 435 -36.65 -17.30 25.01
N ALA A 436 -37.55 -17.96 24.29
CA ALA A 436 -38.41 -19.00 24.88
C ALA A 436 -37.68 -20.32 25.19
N ALA A 437 -36.64 -20.67 24.43
CA ALA A 437 -35.86 -21.90 24.59
C ALA A 437 -34.40 -21.68 24.17
N ASP A 438 -33.51 -22.57 24.56
CA ASP A 438 -32.13 -22.57 24.05
C ASP A 438 -32.15 -22.84 22.53
N GLU A 439 -31.27 -22.16 21.79
CA GLU A 439 -31.23 -22.23 20.33
C GLU A 439 -29.81 -21.98 19.81
N THR A 440 -29.40 -22.71 18.77
CA THR A 440 -28.21 -22.40 17.99
C THR A 440 -28.62 -21.74 16.67
N VAL A 441 -28.10 -20.55 16.43
CA VAL A 441 -28.25 -19.78 15.19
C VAL A 441 -26.96 -19.90 14.39
N THR A 442 -27.05 -20.39 13.16
CA THR A 442 -25.94 -20.44 12.21
C THR A 442 -26.21 -19.47 11.08
N ILE A 443 -25.33 -18.48 10.91
CA ILE A 443 -25.30 -17.60 9.75
C ILE A 443 -24.17 -18.05 8.83
N THR A 444 -24.43 -18.18 7.54
CA THR A 444 -23.41 -18.43 6.51
C THR A 444 -23.39 -17.25 5.55
N GLU A 445 -22.20 -16.69 5.28
CA GLU A 445 -22.05 -15.57 4.34
C GLU A 445 -22.28 -16.06 2.90
N ALA A 446 -23.02 -15.29 2.10
CA ALA A 446 -23.35 -15.70 0.73
C ALA A 446 -22.08 -15.81 -0.13
N GLY A 447 -21.98 -16.88 -0.92
CA GLY A 447 -20.82 -17.14 -1.78
C GLY A 447 -19.55 -17.59 -1.04
N SER A 448 -19.64 -17.83 0.28
CA SER A 448 -18.54 -18.27 1.13
C SER A 448 -18.93 -19.50 1.95
N SER A 449 -17.93 -20.22 2.50
CA SER A 449 -18.15 -21.28 3.50
C SER A 449 -18.16 -20.74 4.93
N ARG A 450 -17.85 -19.45 5.15
CA ARG A 450 -17.75 -18.84 6.48
C ARG A 450 -19.06 -18.94 7.25
N GLN A 451 -18.98 -19.47 8.47
CA GLN A 451 -20.12 -19.57 9.38
C GLN A 451 -19.88 -18.85 10.70
N ALA A 452 -20.89 -18.12 11.16
CA ALA A 452 -21.02 -17.67 12.54
C ALA A 452 -22.05 -18.55 13.24
N VAL A 453 -21.63 -19.24 14.30
CA VAL A 453 -22.50 -20.15 15.06
C VAL A 453 -22.65 -19.61 16.47
N VAL A 454 -23.86 -19.17 16.82
CA VAL A 454 -24.15 -18.55 18.10
C VAL A 454 -25.11 -19.41 18.89
N SER A 455 -24.72 -19.76 20.11
CA SER A 455 -25.59 -20.46 21.06
C SER A 455 -26.28 -19.43 21.95
N LEU A 456 -27.61 -19.36 21.83
CA LEU A 456 -28.49 -18.52 22.62
C LEU A 456 -29.18 -19.36 23.70
N LEU A 457 -29.44 -18.73 24.84
CA LEU A 457 -30.01 -19.37 26.02
C LEU A 457 -31.40 -18.82 26.33
N THR A 458 -32.27 -19.67 26.87
CA THR A 458 -33.61 -19.30 27.34
C THR A 458 -33.55 -18.13 28.33
N GLY A 459 -34.48 -17.20 28.19
CA GLY A 459 -34.56 -15.98 29.01
C GLY A 459 -33.58 -14.87 28.61
N GLN A 460 -32.70 -15.06 27.61
CA GLN A 460 -31.86 -13.98 27.10
C GLN A 460 -32.73 -12.85 26.53
N SER A 461 -32.38 -11.61 26.88
CA SER A 461 -33.06 -10.41 26.39
C SER A 461 -32.73 -10.14 24.91
N GLN A 462 -33.61 -9.40 24.22
CA GLN A 462 -33.37 -8.91 22.85
C GLN A 462 -31.98 -8.25 22.70
N SER A 463 -31.61 -7.37 23.62
CA SER A 463 -30.31 -6.71 23.59
C SER A 463 -29.15 -7.68 23.78
N SER A 464 -29.28 -8.66 24.68
CA SER A 464 -28.23 -9.67 24.92
C SER A 464 -28.02 -10.56 23.69
N ILE A 465 -29.10 -10.92 23.00
CA ILE A 465 -29.04 -11.72 21.76
C ILE A 465 -28.37 -10.92 20.66
N ILE A 466 -28.78 -9.67 20.44
CA ILE A 466 -28.15 -8.78 19.44
C ILE A 466 -26.65 -8.62 19.72
N SER A 467 -26.28 -8.40 20.98
CA SER A 467 -24.87 -8.30 21.37
C SER A 467 -24.10 -9.60 21.11
N ALA A 468 -24.68 -10.76 21.40
CA ALA A 468 -24.03 -12.05 21.15
C ALA A 468 -23.83 -12.31 19.66
N LEU A 469 -24.86 -12.06 18.83
CA LEU A 469 -24.79 -12.20 17.38
C LEU A 469 -23.74 -11.26 16.77
N ASN A 470 -23.79 -9.97 17.12
CA ASN A 470 -22.84 -9.00 16.59
C ASN A 470 -21.41 -9.26 17.08
N ALA A 471 -21.22 -9.72 18.32
CA ALA A 471 -19.89 -10.10 18.80
C ALA A 471 -19.31 -11.26 17.97
N GLU A 472 -20.12 -12.26 17.64
CA GLU A 472 -19.70 -13.35 16.75
C GLU A 472 -19.44 -12.88 15.32
N PHE A 473 -20.30 -12.03 14.75
CA PHE A 473 -20.10 -11.52 13.37
C PHE A 473 -18.82 -10.70 13.25
N GLN A 474 -18.45 -9.94 14.28
CA GLN A 474 -17.23 -9.13 14.30
C GLN A 474 -15.97 -9.93 14.70
N ALA A 475 -16.12 -11.16 15.19
CA ALA A 475 -14.98 -12.00 15.54
C ALA A 475 -14.22 -12.47 14.30
N SER A 476 -12.89 -12.47 14.40
CA SER A 476 -11.99 -13.17 13.48
C SER A 476 -11.32 -14.33 14.21
N TYR A 477 -11.33 -15.50 13.58
CA TYR A 477 -10.80 -16.72 14.15
C TYR A 477 -9.57 -17.19 13.38
N THR A 478 -8.63 -17.76 14.13
CA THR A 478 -7.47 -18.46 13.60
C THR A 478 -7.83 -19.93 13.43
N GLU A 479 -7.49 -20.51 12.27
CA GLU A 479 -7.78 -21.92 12.02
C GLU A 479 -6.95 -22.82 12.96
N GLN A 480 -7.61 -23.78 13.59
CA GLN A 480 -6.98 -24.74 14.48
C GLN A 480 -7.45 -26.16 14.18
N HIS A 481 -6.50 -27.08 14.04
CA HIS A 481 -6.73 -28.51 13.87
C HIS A 481 -6.23 -29.28 15.09
N GLN A 482 -6.90 -30.38 15.42
CA GLN A 482 -6.49 -31.28 16.49
C GLN A 482 -6.59 -32.74 16.04
N HIS A 483 -5.56 -33.52 16.39
CA HIS A 483 -5.57 -34.97 16.22
C HIS A 483 -6.35 -35.69 17.33
N ALA A 484 -7.10 -36.72 16.96
CA ALA A 484 -8.02 -37.41 17.87
C ALA A 484 -7.33 -38.23 18.97
N THR A 485 -6.15 -38.79 18.71
CA THR A 485 -5.45 -39.67 19.66
C THR A 485 -4.53 -38.87 20.59
N ALA A 486 -4.72 -39.03 21.90
CA ALA A 486 -3.82 -38.51 22.92
C ALA A 486 -2.57 -39.38 23.06
N LEU A 487 -1.40 -38.76 23.11
CA LEU A 487 -0.15 -39.39 23.50
C LEU A 487 -0.01 -39.37 25.02
N THR A 488 0.41 -40.49 25.59
CA THR A 488 0.54 -40.63 27.04
C THR A 488 1.85 -41.28 27.44
N VAL A 489 2.39 -40.87 28.59
CA VAL A 489 3.52 -41.51 29.27
C VAL A 489 3.04 -42.01 30.62
N LEU A 490 3.12 -43.32 30.85
CA LEU A 490 2.63 -43.97 32.09
C LEU A 490 1.17 -43.65 32.43
N GLY A 491 0.32 -43.46 31.39
CA GLY A 491 -1.10 -43.13 31.55
C GLY A 491 -1.41 -41.66 31.83
N LEU A 492 -0.40 -40.78 31.89
CA LEU A 492 -0.56 -39.33 31.96
C LEU A 492 -0.36 -38.68 30.58
N PRO A 493 -1.00 -37.54 30.28
CA PRO A 493 -0.76 -36.78 29.05
C PRO A 493 0.73 -36.52 28.81
N ALA A 494 1.21 -36.82 27.61
CA ALA A 494 2.59 -36.53 27.23
C ALA A 494 2.79 -35.02 27.02
N THR A 495 4.02 -34.55 27.24
CA THR A 495 4.45 -33.17 26.99
C THR A 495 5.52 -33.15 25.89
N GLY A 496 5.82 -31.96 25.35
CA GLY A 496 6.84 -31.80 24.31
C GLY A 496 8.21 -32.37 24.69
N SER A 497 8.57 -32.38 25.98
CA SER A 497 9.86 -32.89 26.45
C SER A 497 9.96 -34.42 26.50
N ASN A 498 8.85 -35.15 26.41
CA ASN A 498 8.90 -36.62 26.42
C ASN A 498 9.53 -37.15 25.14
N THR A 499 10.33 -38.20 25.29
CA THR A 499 10.98 -38.91 24.18
C THR A 499 10.02 -39.92 23.54
N PHE A 500 10.28 -40.33 22.29
CA PHE A 500 9.48 -41.37 21.65
C PHE A 500 9.52 -42.72 22.40
N ALA A 501 10.62 -43.02 23.10
CA ALA A 501 10.74 -44.20 23.94
C ALA A 501 9.83 -44.12 25.19
N ASP A 502 9.63 -42.93 25.76
CA ASP A 502 8.78 -42.72 26.95
C ASP A 502 7.31 -43.10 26.71
N LEU A 503 6.86 -43.01 25.45
CA LEU A 503 5.49 -43.38 25.07
C LEU A 503 5.20 -44.87 25.25
N ALA A 504 6.23 -45.72 25.31
CA ALA A 504 6.11 -47.17 25.41
C ALA A 504 5.25 -47.82 24.30
N LEU A 505 5.19 -47.19 23.11
CA LEU A 505 4.41 -47.64 21.94
C LEU A 505 5.21 -48.50 20.95
N GLY A 506 6.45 -48.88 21.29
CA GLY A 506 7.32 -49.69 20.43
C GLY A 506 7.96 -48.93 19.27
N VAL A 507 8.14 -47.62 19.40
CA VAL A 507 8.81 -46.78 18.39
C VAL A 507 10.31 -47.11 18.36
N THR A 508 10.84 -47.42 17.17
CA THR A 508 12.25 -47.78 16.96
C THR A 508 12.99 -46.79 16.07
N ALA A 509 14.33 -46.82 16.12
CA ALA A 509 15.15 -46.02 15.22
C ALA A 509 14.92 -46.44 13.76
N GLY A 510 14.58 -45.48 12.91
CA GLY A 510 14.19 -45.68 11.52
C GLY A 510 12.67 -45.61 11.27
N ASP A 511 11.83 -45.60 12.32
CA ASP A 511 10.40 -45.37 12.16
C ASP A 511 10.14 -43.96 11.63
N SER A 512 9.17 -43.83 10.72
CA SER A 512 8.84 -42.56 10.09
C SER A 512 7.41 -42.09 10.36
N ILE A 513 7.22 -40.78 10.37
CA ILE A 513 5.94 -40.08 10.52
C ILE A 513 5.76 -39.17 9.31
N THR A 514 4.76 -39.44 8.49
CA THR A 514 4.38 -38.59 7.37
C THR A 514 3.54 -37.41 7.87
N ILE A 515 4.00 -36.20 7.54
CA ILE A 515 3.33 -34.92 7.79
C ILE A 515 2.71 -34.49 6.47
N ALA A 516 1.39 -34.44 6.38
CA ALA A 516 0.68 -34.07 5.16
C ALA A 516 -0.44 -33.05 5.44
N GLY A 517 -0.82 -32.29 4.42
CA GLY A 517 -1.90 -31.33 4.50
C GLY A 517 -1.77 -30.22 3.47
N ASN A 518 -2.33 -29.05 3.77
CA ASN A 518 -2.26 -27.86 2.94
C ASN A 518 -1.88 -26.68 3.82
N LEU A 519 -1.06 -25.76 3.32
CA LEU A 519 -0.86 -24.43 3.86
C LEU A 519 -2.17 -23.63 3.81
N ARG A 520 -2.21 -22.50 4.53
CA ARG A 520 -3.36 -21.59 4.49
C ARG A 520 -3.73 -21.10 3.09
N SER A 521 -2.74 -20.98 2.20
CA SER A 521 -2.90 -20.59 0.80
C SER A 521 -3.44 -21.70 -0.11
N GLY A 522 -3.62 -22.92 0.42
CA GLY A 522 -4.01 -24.12 -0.33
C GLY A 522 -2.83 -24.89 -0.92
N GLY A 523 -1.58 -24.42 -0.75
CA GLY A 523 -0.39 -25.16 -1.21
C GLY A 523 -0.20 -26.47 -0.45
N ALA A 524 0.06 -27.58 -1.15
CA ALA A 524 0.20 -28.89 -0.50
C ALA A 524 1.48 -28.99 0.34
N VAL A 525 1.37 -29.63 1.50
CA VAL A 525 2.47 -30.00 2.41
C VAL A 525 2.59 -31.52 2.43
N SER A 526 3.80 -32.05 2.25
CA SER A 526 4.10 -33.47 2.39
C SER A 526 5.57 -33.65 2.76
N GLU A 527 5.83 -33.87 4.05
CA GLU A 527 7.16 -34.07 4.61
C GLU A 527 7.21 -35.37 5.43
N THR A 528 8.41 -35.87 5.72
CA THR A 528 8.60 -37.06 6.55
C THR A 528 9.56 -36.75 7.69
N PHE A 529 9.10 -37.00 8.91
CA PHE A 529 9.94 -37.00 10.11
C PHE A 529 10.39 -38.43 10.41
N THR A 530 11.70 -38.64 10.57
CA THR A 530 12.26 -39.96 10.92
C THR A 530 12.79 -39.93 12.34
N VAL A 531 12.38 -40.89 13.16
CA VAL A 531 12.94 -41.10 14.50
C VAL A 531 14.32 -41.74 14.35
N LEU A 532 15.38 -41.02 14.71
CA LEU A 532 16.77 -41.49 14.59
C LEU A 532 17.25 -42.17 15.87
N ASP A 533 16.87 -41.64 17.03
CA ASP A 533 17.16 -42.21 18.34
C ASP A 533 15.94 -42.01 19.25
N PRO A 534 15.09 -43.04 19.46
CA PRO A 534 13.86 -42.89 20.23
C PRO A 534 14.09 -42.51 21.70
N THR A 535 15.31 -42.67 22.22
CA THR A 535 15.67 -42.27 23.59
C THR A 535 16.08 -40.79 23.71
N LYS A 536 16.19 -40.08 22.60
CA LYS A 536 16.62 -38.67 22.53
C LYS A 536 15.69 -37.79 21.71
N ASP A 537 15.11 -38.31 20.64
CA ASP A 537 14.13 -37.61 19.84
C ASP A 537 12.85 -37.46 20.65
N THR A 538 12.30 -36.24 20.65
CA THR A 538 11.20 -35.83 21.52
C THR A 538 9.96 -35.51 20.71
N ILE A 539 8.81 -35.42 21.38
CA ILE A 539 7.60 -34.87 20.76
C ILE A 539 7.88 -33.45 20.26
N SER A 540 8.65 -32.64 20.99
CA SER A 540 9.09 -31.31 20.54
C SER A 540 9.89 -31.33 19.24
N SER A 541 10.71 -32.36 18.96
CA SER A 541 11.42 -32.45 17.68
C SER A 541 10.46 -32.73 16.52
N LEU A 542 9.43 -33.55 16.73
CA LEU A 542 8.34 -33.72 15.75
C LEU A 542 7.54 -32.42 15.55
N LEU A 543 7.16 -31.71 16.63
CA LEU A 543 6.45 -30.44 16.54
C LEU A 543 7.25 -29.36 15.79
N ALA A 544 8.58 -29.32 15.99
CA ALA A 544 9.46 -28.44 15.23
C ALA A 544 9.51 -28.81 13.74
N SER A 545 9.57 -30.11 13.42
CA SER A 545 9.50 -30.58 12.03
C SER A 545 8.16 -30.28 11.36
N ILE A 546 7.04 -30.36 12.10
CA ILE A 546 5.73 -29.94 11.60
C ILE A 546 5.73 -28.45 11.27
N GLN A 547 6.19 -27.58 12.17
CA GLN A 547 6.25 -26.13 11.89
C GLN A 547 7.16 -25.83 10.69
N SER A 548 8.30 -26.52 10.58
CA SER A 548 9.19 -26.39 9.42
C SER A 548 8.52 -26.85 8.11
N ALA A 549 7.74 -27.93 8.13
CA ALA A 549 7.03 -28.43 6.94
C ALA A 549 5.96 -27.44 6.44
N TYR A 550 5.42 -26.65 7.35
CA TYR A 550 4.44 -25.59 7.07
C TYR A 550 5.10 -24.20 6.95
N ASN A 551 6.40 -24.13 6.64
CA ASN A 551 7.15 -22.87 6.45
C ASN A 551 7.04 -21.87 7.62
N GLN A 552 6.87 -22.34 8.85
CA GLN A 552 6.64 -21.52 10.04
C GLN A 552 5.34 -20.71 10.01
N GLU A 553 4.38 -21.04 9.13
CA GLU A 553 3.05 -20.41 9.05
C GLU A 553 2.07 -20.97 10.11
N VAL A 554 2.51 -21.91 10.94
CA VAL A 554 1.70 -22.58 11.96
C VAL A 554 2.48 -22.75 13.25
N ILE A 555 1.74 -22.88 14.35
CA ILE A 555 2.23 -23.32 15.66
C ILE A 555 1.73 -24.75 15.89
N ALA A 556 2.66 -25.70 15.94
CA ALA A 556 2.36 -27.07 16.35
C ALA A 556 2.62 -27.23 17.84
N SER A 557 1.64 -27.72 18.59
CA SER A 557 1.76 -27.92 20.04
C SER A 557 1.11 -29.22 20.49
N ILE A 558 1.37 -29.61 21.74
CA ILE A 558 0.65 -30.70 22.42
C ILE A 558 -0.20 -30.10 23.52
N ASP A 559 -1.50 -30.37 23.51
CA ASP A 559 -2.45 -29.80 24.47
C ASP A 559 -2.33 -30.47 25.85
N ALA A 560 -3.09 -29.96 26.83
CA ALA A 560 -3.09 -30.50 28.20
C ALA A 560 -3.59 -31.96 28.30
N ASN A 561 -4.23 -32.48 27.25
CA ASN A 561 -4.71 -33.86 27.16
C ASN A 561 -3.75 -34.76 26.39
N GLY A 562 -2.61 -34.25 25.92
CA GLY A 562 -1.61 -35.02 25.19
C GLY A 562 -1.91 -35.13 23.68
N LYS A 563 -2.82 -34.33 23.13
CA LYS A 563 -3.16 -34.34 21.71
C LYS A 563 -2.35 -33.31 20.94
N ILE A 564 -1.92 -33.66 19.73
CA ILE A 564 -1.23 -32.72 18.85
C ILE A 564 -2.25 -31.76 18.23
N THR A 565 -1.96 -30.47 18.32
CA THR A 565 -2.73 -29.38 17.72
C THR A 565 -1.86 -28.59 16.75
N LEU A 566 -2.48 -28.08 15.70
CA LEU A 566 -1.88 -27.18 14.72
C LEU A 566 -2.73 -25.92 14.67
N THR A 567 -2.13 -24.76 14.91
CA THR A 567 -2.82 -23.47 14.89
C THR A 567 -2.15 -22.57 13.86
N ASP A 568 -2.91 -21.96 12.96
CA ASP A 568 -2.38 -20.94 12.04
C ASP A 568 -1.77 -19.78 12.86
N VAL A 569 -0.75 -19.10 12.33
CA VAL A 569 -0.18 -17.91 13.00
C VAL A 569 -0.99 -16.65 12.71
N GLN A 570 -1.90 -16.69 11.73
CA GLN A 570 -2.75 -15.56 11.34
C GLN A 570 -4.23 -15.90 11.46
N SER A 571 -5.01 -14.94 11.94
CA SER A 571 -6.48 -15.00 11.88
C SER A 571 -6.98 -14.79 10.47
N GLY A 572 -8.17 -15.33 10.17
CA GLY A 572 -8.82 -15.16 8.88
C GLY A 572 -9.00 -16.47 8.13
N ASP A 573 -9.44 -16.36 6.89
CA ASP A 573 -9.64 -17.51 6.03
C ASP A 573 -8.34 -18.28 5.84
N SER A 574 -8.47 -19.59 5.96
CA SER A 574 -7.37 -20.52 5.80
C SER A 574 -7.89 -21.81 5.17
N GLN A 575 -7.09 -22.38 4.28
CA GLN A 575 -7.32 -23.71 3.71
C GLN A 575 -6.45 -24.76 4.42
N LEU A 576 -6.10 -24.51 5.68
CA LEU A 576 -5.17 -25.33 6.43
C LEU A 576 -5.78 -26.72 6.58
N THR A 577 -5.03 -27.73 6.19
CA THR A 577 -5.37 -29.11 6.55
C THR A 577 -4.15 -29.75 7.15
N PHE A 578 -4.35 -30.71 8.04
CA PHE A 578 -3.26 -31.32 8.79
C PHE A 578 -3.53 -32.79 9.03
N SER A 579 -2.54 -33.64 8.73
CA SER A 579 -2.60 -35.07 8.99
C SER A 579 -1.22 -35.62 9.33
N LEU A 580 -1.16 -36.40 10.41
CA LEU A 580 0.00 -37.18 10.81
C LEU A 580 -0.28 -38.67 10.67
N THR A 581 0.60 -39.38 9.97
CA THR A 581 0.55 -40.84 9.82
C THR A 581 1.85 -41.46 10.29
N ALA A 582 1.80 -42.28 11.34
CA ALA A 582 2.94 -43.08 11.78
C ALA A 582 3.03 -44.36 10.94
N ASN A 583 4.18 -44.61 10.33
CA ASN A 583 4.39 -45.74 9.41
C ASN A 583 4.82 -47.04 10.13
N ASN A 584 5.29 -46.93 11.39
CA ASN A 584 5.56 -48.04 12.31
C ASN A 584 6.42 -49.17 11.69
N GLU A 585 7.48 -48.83 10.97
CA GLU A 585 8.38 -49.77 10.28
C GLU A 585 9.00 -50.81 11.23
N GLY A 586 9.23 -50.43 12.49
CA GLY A 586 9.68 -51.29 13.59
C GLY A 586 8.61 -52.15 14.25
N ALA A 587 7.42 -52.27 13.65
CA ALA A 587 6.25 -52.97 14.20
C ALA A 587 5.71 -52.39 15.54
N GLY A 588 5.88 -51.08 15.74
CA GLY A 588 5.26 -50.31 16.82
C GLY A 588 3.77 -50.08 16.63
N THR A 589 3.17 -49.31 17.55
CA THR A 589 1.72 -49.03 17.61
C THR A 589 1.38 -47.54 17.71
N LEU A 590 2.32 -46.65 17.36
CA LEU A 590 2.10 -45.21 17.38
C LEU A 590 0.98 -44.82 16.41
N ALA A 591 0.04 -43.99 16.86
CA ALA A 591 -1.05 -43.48 16.04
C ALA A 591 -1.51 -42.11 16.55
N PHE A 592 -1.88 -41.22 15.63
CA PHE A 592 -2.38 -39.87 15.94
C PHE A 592 -3.90 -39.74 15.76
N GLY A 593 -4.53 -40.71 15.10
CA GLY A 593 -5.96 -40.66 14.79
C GLY A 593 -6.29 -39.61 13.72
N ALA A 594 -7.58 -39.47 13.39
CA ALA A 594 -8.02 -38.46 12.43
C ALA A 594 -7.75 -37.04 12.97
N SER A 595 -7.45 -36.11 12.08
CA SER A 595 -7.43 -34.68 12.38
C SER A 595 -8.78 -34.08 12.08
N SER A 596 -9.20 -33.10 12.89
CA SER A 596 -10.41 -32.32 12.68
C SER A 596 -10.16 -30.85 13.04
N ALA A 597 -10.79 -29.94 12.30
CA ALA A 597 -10.84 -28.53 12.68
C ALA A 597 -11.56 -28.39 14.03
N LEU A 598 -10.88 -27.78 14.99
CA LEU A 598 -11.44 -27.35 16.28
C LEU A 598 -12.09 -25.97 16.13
N THR A 599 -11.44 -25.09 15.36
CA THR A 599 -11.91 -23.76 15.01
C THR A 599 -11.61 -23.53 13.54
N GLU A 600 -12.61 -23.15 12.75
CA GLU A 600 -12.40 -22.75 11.35
C GLU A 600 -11.84 -21.33 11.30
N GLY A 601 -10.83 -21.12 10.46
CA GLY A 601 -10.28 -19.78 10.24
C GLY A 601 -11.27 -18.93 9.45
N ARG A 602 -11.64 -17.77 9.98
CA ARG A 602 -12.52 -16.82 9.28
C ARG A 602 -12.25 -15.39 9.68
N TYR A 603 -12.46 -14.47 8.74
CA TYR A 603 -12.55 -13.05 9.05
C TYR A 603 -13.92 -12.70 9.66
N SER A 604 -14.08 -11.43 10.07
CA SER A 604 -15.40 -10.89 10.39
C SER A 604 -16.34 -11.00 9.18
N MET A 605 -17.63 -11.14 9.47
CA MET A 605 -18.68 -11.30 8.48
C MET A 605 -19.39 -9.97 8.22
N GLY A 606 -19.79 -9.72 6.97
CA GLY A 606 -20.54 -8.53 6.57
C GLY A 606 -22.02 -8.53 6.98
N VAL A 607 -22.36 -9.03 8.18
CA VAL A 607 -23.73 -9.21 8.69
C VAL A 607 -23.87 -8.53 10.05
N GLU A 608 -25.06 -7.98 10.33
CA GLU A 608 -25.41 -7.35 11.59
C GLU A 608 -26.81 -7.75 12.06
N ALA A 609 -26.96 -7.91 13.37
CA ALA A 609 -28.24 -8.02 14.06
C ALA A 609 -28.65 -6.64 14.59
N VAL A 610 -29.88 -6.22 14.29
CA VAL A 610 -30.45 -4.93 14.70
C VAL A 610 -31.82 -5.11 15.35
N VAL A 611 -32.24 -4.10 16.11
CA VAL A 611 -33.56 -4.08 16.73
C VAL A 611 -34.65 -3.94 15.66
N SER A 612 -35.69 -4.78 15.72
CA SER A 612 -36.87 -4.67 14.86
C SER A 612 -38.15 -4.81 15.69
N GLY A 613 -38.69 -3.68 16.16
CA GLY A 613 -39.78 -3.68 17.14
C GLY A 613 -39.41 -4.47 18.40
N ASN A 614 -40.24 -5.45 18.77
CA ASN A 614 -39.96 -6.37 19.89
C ASN A 614 -39.12 -7.60 19.48
N GLY A 615 -38.78 -7.74 18.20
CA GLY A 615 -37.99 -8.84 17.64
C GLY A 615 -36.62 -8.38 17.14
N ILE A 616 -35.93 -9.24 16.40
CA ILE A 616 -34.58 -8.96 15.85
C ILE A 616 -34.64 -9.00 14.34
N GLN A 617 -33.87 -8.15 13.67
CA GLN A 617 -33.62 -8.25 12.25
C GLN A 617 -32.16 -8.60 12.02
N ILE A 618 -31.92 -9.58 11.14
CA ILE A 618 -30.58 -9.87 10.62
C ILE A 618 -30.49 -9.22 9.24
N GLN A 619 -29.43 -8.48 8.99
CA GLN A 619 -29.21 -7.82 7.71
C GLN A 619 -27.73 -7.80 7.32
N SER A 620 -27.43 -7.66 6.03
CA SER A 620 -26.08 -7.37 5.57
C SER A 620 -25.67 -5.95 5.95
N ALA A 621 -24.39 -5.75 6.30
CA ALA A 621 -23.83 -4.43 6.57
C ALA A 621 -23.71 -3.58 5.29
N SER A 622 -23.57 -4.23 4.14
CA SER A 622 -23.42 -3.60 2.82
C SER A 622 -24.66 -3.82 1.94
N TYR A 623 -24.88 -2.89 1.01
CA TYR A 623 -25.90 -3.01 -0.04
C TYR A 623 -25.40 -3.85 -1.22
N GLY A 624 -26.33 -4.47 -1.95
CA GLY A 624 -26.02 -5.10 -3.23
C GLY A 624 -26.20 -6.61 -3.28
N ALA A 625 -26.18 -7.17 -4.49
CA ALA A 625 -26.41 -8.58 -4.74
C ALA A 625 -25.30 -9.50 -4.21
N SER A 626 -24.08 -8.96 -4.08
CA SER A 626 -22.94 -9.66 -3.45
C SER A 626 -23.03 -9.71 -1.92
N SER A 627 -23.87 -8.86 -1.32
CA SER A 627 -24.08 -8.79 0.12
C SER A 627 -25.29 -9.65 0.50
N GLY A 628 -25.02 -10.86 0.98
CA GLY A 628 -26.05 -11.81 1.34
C GLY A 628 -25.63 -12.77 2.45
N PHE A 629 -26.60 -13.50 2.99
CA PHE A 629 -26.36 -14.52 3.99
C PHE A 629 -27.45 -15.58 3.94
N SER A 630 -27.19 -16.76 4.50
CA SER A 630 -28.22 -17.70 4.90
C SER A 630 -28.26 -17.86 6.40
N ILE A 631 -29.45 -18.10 6.93
CA ILE A 631 -29.68 -18.41 8.34
C ILE A 631 -30.23 -19.84 8.45
N SER A 632 -29.77 -20.55 9.46
CA SER A 632 -30.27 -21.85 9.89
C SER A 632 -30.37 -21.85 11.40
N GLN A 633 -31.47 -22.34 11.95
CA GLN A 633 -31.69 -22.35 13.39
C GLN A 633 -32.07 -23.73 13.90
N SER A 634 -31.59 -24.10 15.09
CA SER A 634 -32.00 -25.36 15.72
C SER A 634 -33.47 -25.37 16.15
N VAL A 635 -34.04 -24.19 16.40
CA VAL A 635 -35.43 -23.92 16.80
C VAL A 635 -35.80 -22.56 16.19
N ASP A 636 -37.04 -22.31 15.78
CA ASP A 636 -37.43 -20.98 15.29
C ASP A 636 -37.75 -20.01 16.45
N GLY A 637 -36.77 -19.77 17.33
CA GLY A 637 -36.94 -18.90 18.50
C GLY A 637 -36.82 -17.42 18.15
N LEU A 638 -36.11 -17.04 17.09
CA LEU A 638 -36.07 -15.66 16.59
C LEU A 638 -37.25 -15.33 15.67
N GLY A 639 -38.02 -16.32 15.20
CA GLY A 639 -39.15 -16.13 14.31
C GLY A 639 -38.72 -15.77 12.88
N ILE A 640 -37.55 -16.26 12.47
CA ILE A 640 -36.93 -16.07 11.16
C ILE A 640 -36.94 -17.41 10.45
N ALA A 641 -37.42 -17.48 9.21
CA ALA A 641 -37.38 -18.74 8.47
C ALA A 641 -35.96 -19.04 7.96
N ASP A 642 -35.56 -20.31 8.05
CA ASP A 642 -34.31 -20.79 7.46
C ASP A 642 -34.34 -20.60 5.94
N ALA A 643 -33.51 -19.69 5.44
CA ALA A 643 -33.47 -19.29 4.04
C ALA A 643 -32.18 -18.53 3.72
N SER A 644 -31.97 -18.30 2.42
CA SER A 644 -30.94 -17.40 1.91
C SER A 644 -31.55 -16.06 1.54
N PHE A 645 -30.86 -14.98 1.89
CA PHE A 645 -31.25 -13.61 1.62
C PHE A 645 -30.11 -12.90 0.89
N SER A 646 -30.45 -12.14 -0.15
CA SER A 646 -29.52 -11.33 -0.92
C SER A 646 -30.04 -9.90 -1.05
N GLY A 647 -29.14 -8.92 -1.04
CA GLY A 647 -29.48 -7.58 -1.46
C GLY A 647 -29.74 -7.52 -2.97
N VAL A 648 -30.05 -6.32 -3.46
CA VAL A 648 -30.05 -6.02 -4.89
C VAL A 648 -29.18 -4.80 -5.14
N ASP A 649 -28.50 -4.78 -6.28
CA ASP A 649 -27.73 -3.62 -6.71
C ASP A 649 -28.67 -2.53 -7.25
N VAL A 650 -28.22 -1.28 -7.19
CA VAL A 650 -28.84 -0.19 -7.95
C VAL A 650 -28.83 -0.53 -9.44
N GLN A 651 -29.83 -0.10 -10.20
CA GLN A 651 -29.78 -0.16 -11.67
C GLN A 651 -30.28 1.16 -12.26
N GLY A 652 -29.68 1.58 -13.36
CA GLY A 652 -30.06 2.81 -14.04
C GLY A 652 -29.31 3.06 -15.33
N THR A 653 -29.48 4.27 -15.86
CA THR A 653 -28.71 4.77 -17.01
C THR A 653 -28.22 6.18 -16.74
N ILE A 654 -27.06 6.53 -17.30
CA ILE A 654 -26.54 7.92 -17.29
C ILE A 654 -26.62 8.44 -18.72
N ASN A 655 -27.44 9.46 -18.93
CA ASN A 655 -27.76 10.07 -20.23
C ASN A 655 -28.32 9.06 -21.24
N GLY A 656 -29.08 8.06 -20.75
CA GLY A 656 -29.61 6.95 -21.55
C GLY A 656 -28.58 5.87 -21.92
N LEU A 657 -27.31 6.02 -21.51
CA LEU A 657 -26.24 5.04 -21.72
C LEU A 657 -26.19 4.04 -20.57
N ALA A 658 -25.75 2.82 -20.89
CA ALA A 658 -25.70 1.73 -19.93
C ALA A 658 -24.73 2.01 -18.76
N THR A 659 -25.03 1.43 -17.60
CA THR A 659 -24.15 1.44 -16.43
C THR A 659 -23.86 0.03 -15.96
N THR A 660 -22.63 -0.20 -15.50
CA THR A 660 -22.32 -1.30 -14.59
C THR A 660 -22.65 -0.87 -13.17
N SER A 661 -23.38 -1.71 -12.43
CA SER A 661 -23.76 -1.40 -11.06
C SER A 661 -23.24 -2.41 -10.04
N GLY A 662 -23.07 -1.94 -8.80
CA GLY A 662 -22.69 -2.78 -7.67
C GLY A 662 -23.00 -2.07 -6.35
N GLY A 663 -23.78 -2.72 -5.49
CA GLY A 663 -24.31 -2.08 -4.29
C GLY A 663 -25.10 -0.82 -4.66
N GLN A 664 -24.66 0.32 -4.15
CA GLN A 664 -25.24 1.64 -4.41
C GLN A 664 -24.53 2.41 -5.54
N LEU A 665 -23.53 1.80 -6.18
CA LEU A 665 -22.69 2.46 -7.17
C LEU A 665 -23.21 2.22 -8.59
N LEU A 666 -23.29 3.30 -9.38
CA LEU A 666 -23.52 3.30 -10.82
C LEU A 666 -22.25 3.77 -11.51
N ILE A 667 -21.71 2.96 -12.43
CA ILE A 667 -20.55 3.33 -13.24
C ILE A 667 -20.97 3.30 -14.71
N GLY A 668 -20.88 4.43 -15.41
CA GLY A 668 -21.14 4.45 -16.84
C GLY A 668 -20.11 3.58 -17.60
N SER A 669 -20.57 2.83 -18.60
CA SER A 669 -19.76 1.81 -19.27
C SER A 669 -19.40 2.14 -20.72
N GLU A 670 -19.82 3.30 -21.23
CA GLU A 670 -19.63 3.67 -22.63
C GLU A 670 -19.71 5.19 -22.88
N GLY A 671 -19.12 5.64 -23.98
CA GLY A 671 -19.21 7.01 -24.46
C GLY A 671 -18.64 8.05 -23.48
N VAL A 672 -19.36 9.17 -23.33
CA VAL A 672 -18.95 10.28 -22.44
C VAL A 672 -19.18 9.99 -20.96
N VAL A 673 -19.84 8.89 -20.61
CA VAL A 673 -20.07 8.47 -19.21
C VAL A 673 -19.18 7.28 -18.84
N ASP A 674 -18.37 6.77 -19.76
CA ASP A 674 -17.45 5.67 -19.49
C ASP A 674 -16.50 6.04 -18.34
N GLY A 675 -16.50 5.25 -17.28
CA GLY A 675 -15.75 5.49 -16.04
C GLY A 675 -16.36 6.52 -15.09
N MET A 676 -17.46 7.19 -15.46
CA MET A 676 -18.17 8.11 -14.55
C MET A 676 -18.87 7.32 -13.45
N GLY A 677 -18.53 7.61 -12.19
CA GLY A 677 -19.08 6.93 -11.02
C GLY A 677 -20.04 7.83 -10.24
N LEU A 678 -21.23 7.32 -9.93
CA LEU A 678 -22.26 7.96 -9.12
C LEU A 678 -22.68 7.03 -7.96
N LEU A 679 -22.76 7.56 -6.74
CA LEU A 679 -23.35 6.87 -5.59
C LEU A 679 -24.82 7.25 -5.47
N TYR A 680 -25.71 6.26 -5.38
CA TYR A 680 -27.13 6.47 -5.14
C TYR A 680 -27.57 5.85 -3.80
N GLU A 681 -27.88 6.69 -2.82
CA GLU A 681 -28.30 6.30 -1.47
C GLU A 681 -29.82 6.20 -1.30
N GLY A 682 -30.58 6.55 -2.34
CA GLY A 682 -32.03 6.65 -2.25
C GLY A 682 -32.73 5.30 -2.33
N THR A 683 -33.99 5.28 -1.91
CA THR A 683 -34.83 4.07 -1.86
C THR A 683 -35.89 4.00 -2.96
N THR A 684 -35.93 5.01 -3.83
CA THR A 684 -36.97 5.16 -4.84
C THR A 684 -36.39 5.10 -6.25
N THR A 685 -37.24 4.93 -7.25
CA THR A 685 -36.85 5.01 -8.67
C THR A 685 -37.25 6.37 -9.23
N GLY A 686 -36.59 6.81 -10.29
CA GLY A 686 -36.90 8.08 -10.93
C GLY A 686 -35.72 8.71 -11.67
N THR A 687 -36.02 9.82 -12.34
CA THR A 687 -35.05 10.62 -13.09
C THR A 687 -34.51 11.74 -12.22
N SER A 688 -33.20 11.94 -12.22
CA SER A 688 -32.51 13.05 -11.57
C SER A 688 -31.49 13.66 -12.53
N GLU A 689 -30.95 14.83 -12.22
CA GLU A 689 -29.90 15.45 -13.02
C GLU A 689 -28.63 15.60 -12.19
N VAL A 690 -27.50 15.37 -12.84
CA VAL A 690 -26.16 15.64 -12.31
C VAL A 690 -25.48 16.64 -13.24
N VAL A 691 -25.14 17.80 -12.72
CA VAL A 691 -24.30 18.79 -13.40
C VAL A 691 -22.85 18.49 -13.08
N VAL A 692 -22.10 18.04 -14.07
CA VAL A 692 -20.66 17.76 -13.97
C VAL A 692 -19.89 18.92 -14.58
N GLY A 693 -19.00 19.51 -13.79
CA GLY A 693 -18.03 20.49 -14.23
C GLY A 693 -16.64 19.86 -14.26
N MET A 694 -16.07 19.69 -15.46
CA MET A 694 -14.67 19.31 -15.61
C MET A 694 -13.81 20.57 -15.49
N GLY A 695 -13.07 20.67 -14.39
CA GLY A 695 -12.00 21.66 -14.25
C GLY A 695 -10.86 21.41 -15.24
N VAL A 696 -9.93 22.36 -15.33
CA VAL A 696 -8.87 22.33 -16.34
C VAL A 696 -7.92 21.15 -16.16
N ALA A 697 -7.59 20.77 -14.92
CA ALA A 697 -6.71 19.64 -14.65
C ALA A 697 -7.39 18.32 -15.02
N ALA A 698 -8.65 18.12 -14.62
CA ALA A 698 -9.44 16.95 -15.01
C ALA A 698 -9.66 16.87 -16.53
N GLY A 699 -9.91 18.01 -17.20
CA GLY A 699 -10.03 18.08 -18.65
C GLY A 699 -8.72 17.79 -19.40
N PHE A 700 -7.58 18.07 -18.78
CA PHE A 700 -6.26 17.74 -19.31
C PHE A 700 -5.93 16.25 -19.19
N ASP A 701 -6.43 15.52 -18.20
CA ASP A 701 -6.16 14.09 -18.07
C ASP A 701 -6.57 13.31 -19.35
N GLY A 702 -7.83 13.43 -19.77
CA GLY A 702 -8.31 12.80 -21.01
C GLY A 702 -7.64 13.35 -22.27
N LEU A 703 -7.43 14.66 -22.37
CA LEU A 703 -6.79 15.29 -23.52
C LEU A 703 -5.34 14.82 -23.69
N LEU A 704 -4.57 14.79 -22.61
CA LEU A 704 -3.15 14.45 -22.63
C LEU A 704 -2.95 12.94 -22.77
N ASP A 705 -3.86 12.10 -22.27
CA ASP A 705 -3.84 10.66 -22.55
C ASP A 705 -3.91 10.40 -24.06
N LEU A 706 -4.81 11.07 -24.78
CA LEU A 706 -4.92 10.93 -26.23
C LEU A 706 -3.59 11.17 -26.97
N TYR A 707 -2.80 12.15 -26.54
CA TYR A 707 -1.50 12.46 -27.17
C TYR A 707 -0.37 11.57 -26.66
N ALA A 708 -0.27 11.39 -25.34
CA ALA A 708 0.94 10.94 -24.67
C ALA A 708 0.86 9.51 -24.13
N ASN A 709 -0.28 8.81 -24.30
CA ASN A 709 -0.42 7.43 -23.87
C ASN A 709 0.70 6.55 -24.46
N PRO A 710 1.43 5.79 -23.63
CA PRO A 710 2.64 5.07 -24.05
C PRO A 710 2.35 3.89 -24.98
N VAL A 711 1.08 3.49 -25.11
CA VAL A 711 0.65 2.37 -25.96
C VAL A 711 -0.08 2.87 -27.19
N ALA A 712 -1.09 3.72 -27.02
CA ALA A 712 -2.02 4.12 -28.08
C ALA A 712 -1.98 5.62 -28.43
N GLY A 713 -1.13 6.41 -27.77
CA GLY A 713 -1.08 7.85 -27.95
C GLY A 713 -0.67 8.27 -29.35
N ILE A 714 -1.16 9.42 -29.82
CA ILE A 714 -0.86 9.93 -31.17
C ILE A 714 0.65 10.15 -31.35
N ILE A 715 1.37 10.64 -30.33
CA ILE A 715 2.82 10.84 -30.40
C ILE A 715 3.55 9.50 -30.48
N GLN A 716 3.15 8.52 -29.67
CA GLN A 716 3.71 7.18 -29.72
C GLN A 716 3.54 6.55 -31.11
N ASN A 717 2.36 6.68 -31.71
CA ASN A 717 2.11 6.23 -33.08
C ASN A 717 3.01 6.95 -34.10
N SER A 718 3.27 8.25 -33.91
CA SER A 718 4.20 9.02 -34.75
C SER A 718 5.65 8.55 -34.59
N ILE A 719 6.07 8.16 -33.38
CA ILE A 719 7.40 7.58 -33.13
C ILE A 719 7.53 6.25 -33.86
N LEU A 720 6.53 5.37 -33.73
CA LEU A 720 6.49 4.07 -34.43
C LEU A 720 6.54 4.24 -35.96
N SER A 721 5.77 5.19 -36.52
CA SER A 721 5.81 5.48 -37.95
C SER A 721 7.17 6.03 -38.43
N SER A 722 7.84 6.82 -37.59
CA SER A 722 9.21 7.28 -37.84
C SER A 722 10.22 6.13 -37.76
N GLN A 723 10.01 5.18 -36.85
CA GLN A 723 10.81 3.96 -36.74
C GLN A 723 10.69 3.07 -37.99
N ASP A 724 9.47 2.85 -38.49
CA ASP A 724 9.26 2.11 -39.74
C ASP A 724 9.98 2.77 -40.93
N SER A 725 9.96 4.12 -40.97
CA SER A 725 10.68 4.90 -41.99
C SER A 725 12.20 4.75 -41.85
N PHE A 726 12.73 4.76 -40.63
CA PHE A 726 14.14 4.51 -40.33
C PHE A 726 14.56 3.10 -40.78
N ASP A 727 13.76 2.08 -40.49
CA ASP A 727 14.06 0.68 -40.84
C ASP A 727 14.03 0.46 -42.35
N SER A 728 13.10 1.11 -43.06
CA SER A 728 13.07 1.12 -44.53
C SER A 728 14.31 1.79 -45.13
N LEU A 729 14.73 2.94 -44.60
CA LEU A 729 15.96 3.63 -45.03
C LEU A 729 17.19 2.77 -44.77
N THR A 730 17.27 2.13 -43.61
CA THR A 730 18.36 1.21 -43.23
C THR A 730 18.48 0.06 -44.23
N THR A 731 17.33 -0.57 -44.58
CA THR A 731 17.28 -1.65 -45.58
C THR A 731 17.75 -1.17 -46.95
N ARG A 732 17.36 0.04 -47.37
CA ARG A 732 17.77 0.61 -48.65
C ARG A 732 19.27 0.96 -48.69
N ILE A 733 19.80 1.50 -47.61
CA ILE A 733 21.23 1.79 -47.45
C ILE A 733 22.04 0.49 -47.59
N ALA A 734 21.65 -0.56 -46.86
CA ALA A 734 22.31 -1.86 -46.92
C ALA A 734 22.28 -2.43 -48.35
N SER A 735 21.12 -2.37 -49.04
CA SER A 735 21.03 -2.83 -50.42
C SER A 735 21.91 -2.02 -51.39
N LEU A 736 22.06 -0.71 -51.20
CA LEU A 736 22.92 0.12 -52.05
C LEU A 736 24.40 -0.11 -51.75
N GLN A 737 24.77 -0.33 -50.48
CA GLN A 737 26.12 -0.71 -50.08
C GLN A 737 26.53 -2.04 -50.73
N ASP A 738 25.67 -3.06 -50.67
CA ASP A 738 25.89 -4.34 -51.35
C ASP A 738 26.07 -4.18 -52.87
N GLN A 739 25.27 -3.30 -53.50
CA GLN A 739 25.40 -3.01 -54.93
C GLN A 739 26.72 -2.29 -55.23
N LEU A 740 27.12 -1.33 -54.40
CA LEU A 740 28.37 -0.58 -54.53
C LEU A 740 29.57 -1.52 -54.39
N ASP A 741 29.55 -2.47 -53.44
CA ASP A 741 30.61 -3.45 -53.27
C ASP A 741 30.69 -4.44 -54.44
N ARG A 742 29.56 -4.93 -54.94
CA ARG A 742 29.54 -5.75 -56.16
C ARG A 742 30.09 -4.99 -57.37
N GLN A 743 29.69 -3.74 -57.55
CA GLN A 743 30.19 -2.89 -58.64
C GLN A 743 31.69 -2.62 -58.50
N ARG A 744 32.18 -2.38 -57.28
CA ARG A 744 33.61 -2.24 -56.99
C ARG A 744 34.39 -3.47 -57.43
N VAL A 745 33.94 -4.67 -57.06
CA VAL A 745 34.57 -5.94 -57.49
C VAL A 745 34.59 -6.07 -59.01
N ILE A 746 33.46 -5.79 -59.69
CA ILE A 746 33.37 -5.86 -61.16
C ILE A 746 34.35 -4.89 -61.81
N LEU A 747 34.33 -3.62 -61.38
CA LEU A 747 35.21 -2.58 -61.94
C LEU A 747 36.68 -2.92 -61.70
N THR A 748 37.05 -3.33 -60.48
CA THR A 748 38.42 -3.78 -60.17
C THR A 748 38.85 -4.93 -61.08
N ASN A 749 38.00 -5.94 -61.28
CA ASN A 749 38.30 -7.06 -62.18
C ASN A 749 38.42 -6.61 -63.64
N SER A 750 37.56 -5.70 -64.11
CA SER A 750 37.66 -5.13 -65.46
C SER A 750 38.95 -4.34 -65.65
N PHE A 751 39.37 -3.54 -64.66
CA PHE A 751 40.65 -2.83 -64.70
C PHE A 751 41.85 -3.77 -64.70
N ILE A 752 41.84 -4.84 -63.90
CA ILE A 752 42.88 -5.89 -63.94
C ILE A 752 42.92 -6.58 -65.31
N GLN A 753 41.77 -6.88 -65.92
CA GLN A 753 41.73 -7.47 -67.26
C GLN A 753 42.26 -6.51 -68.32
N MET A 754 41.94 -5.22 -68.23
CA MET A 754 42.49 -4.20 -69.12
C MET A 754 44.01 -4.07 -68.95
N GLU A 755 44.52 -4.13 -67.71
CA GLU A 755 45.95 -4.11 -67.42
C GLU A 755 46.67 -5.32 -68.04
N ASN A 756 46.10 -6.52 -67.92
CA ASN A 756 46.62 -7.73 -68.55
C ASN A 756 46.56 -7.68 -70.09
N ALA A 757 45.46 -7.18 -70.66
CA ALA A 757 45.33 -6.96 -72.10
C ALA A 757 46.35 -5.92 -72.60
N MET A 758 46.65 -4.90 -71.80
CA MET A 758 47.63 -3.88 -72.12
C MET A 758 49.06 -4.41 -72.02
N SER A 759 49.35 -5.24 -70.99
CA SER A 759 50.63 -5.93 -70.84
C SER A 759 50.92 -6.90 -71.99
N THR A 760 49.89 -7.62 -72.46
CA THR A 760 50.01 -8.49 -73.64
C THR A 760 50.19 -7.70 -74.93
N LEU A 761 49.51 -6.56 -75.10
CA LEU A 761 49.75 -5.62 -76.21
C LEU A 761 51.15 -5.01 -76.18
N GLN A 762 51.68 -4.70 -74.99
CA GLN A 762 53.08 -4.25 -74.82
C GLN A 762 54.06 -5.36 -75.21
N SER A 763 53.81 -6.60 -74.78
CA SER A 763 54.63 -7.75 -75.13
C SER A 763 54.63 -8.02 -76.63
N ALA A 764 53.46 -7.96 -77.28
CA ALA A 764 53.31 -8.08 -78.72
C ALA A 764 53.95 -6.90 -79.47
N GLY A 765 53.85 -5.68 -78.94
CA GLY A 765 54.52 -4.49 -79.46
C GLY A 765 56.04 -4.57 -79.36
N SER A 766 56.58 -5.05 -78.23
CA SER A 766 58.01 -5.33 -78.05
C SER A 766 58.50 -6.43 -78.98
N PHE A 767 57.70 -7.49 -79.19
CA PHE A 767 58.00 -8.55 -80.15
C PHE A 767 58.02 -8.01 -81.61
N LEU A 768 57.02 -7.23 -82.00
CA LEU A 768 56.97 -6.56 -83.32
C LEU A 768 58.15 -5.59 -83.49
N THR A 769 58.53 -4.87 -82.44
CA THR A 769 59.69 -3.97 -82.45
C THR A 769 60.99 -4.77 -82.63
N GLN A 770 61.19 -5.86 -81.89
CA GLN A 770 62.34 -6.75 -82.06
C GLN A 770 62.38 -7.38 -83.47
N GLN A 771 61.23 -7.73 -84.05
CA GLN A 771 61.18 -8.31 -85.38
C GLN A 771 61.43 -7.27 -86.49
N ILE A 772 60.98 -6.03 -86.31
CA ILE A 772 61.32 -4.89 -87.17
C ILE A 772 62.81 -4.56 -87.05
N ASP A 773 63.37 -4.57 -85.84
CA ASP A 773 64.81 -4.34 -85.61
C ASP A 773 65.66 -5.46 -86.22
N ALA A 774 65.21 -6.72 -86.14
CA ALA A 774 65.86 -7.85 -86.81
C ALA A 774 65.79 -7.77 -88.34
N GLN A 775 64.68 -7.27 -88.91
CA GLN A 775 64.58 -7.01 -90.36
C GLN A 775 65.44 -5.81 -90.81
N ASN A 776 65.55 -4.77 -89.97
CA ASN A 776 66.42 -3.62 -90.25
C ASN A 776 67.92 -3.94 -90.10
N ALA A 777 68.28 -4.97 -89.31
CA ALA A 777 69.65 -5.46 -89.20
C ALA A 777 70.04 -6.44 -90.32
N ALA A 778 69.07 -6.94 -91.10
CA ALA A 778 69.27 -7.86 -92.21
C ALA A 778 69.28 -7.19 -93.60
N ASN A 779 69.08 -5.86 -93.66
CA ASN A 779 69.29 -4.98 -94.81
C ASN A 779 70.44 -4.03 -94.52
#